data_AF-A0A2N8UL72-F1
#
_entry.id   AF-A0A2N8UL72-F1
#
_cell.length_a   1.000
_cell.length_b   1.000
_cell.length_c   1.000
_cell.angle_alpha   90.00
_cell.angle_beta   90.00
_cell.angle_gamma   90.00
#
_symmetry.space_group_name_H-M   'P 1'
#
loop_
_entity.id
_entity.type
_entity.pdbx_description
1 polymer ?
#
loop_
_entity_poly.entity_id
_entity_poly.type
_entity_poly.pdbx_seq_one_letter_code
_entity_poly.pdbx_strand_id
1 'polypeptide(L)'
;MVARPRRPLVSLEAQLQQLTLFSDLDADQENLEQLGPIIKSLDEARQQDAFLRHLKNFVREKDREIEAVCDANHSEFVAAVDKLLKVRSGTVTLKHRIGELNEDVQAGGSSLGNKKRQLLETQRTAAGVNDAIASLQTCLRVLDMANRVDGLIGDKKYFAALRSMQELEAVHLRGLLHHEFAKHMMEGIPQMRGQVKAAVTREMKEWLFEVREKSRTVGQLALEAMENRQKRWRVKAQRDPLLRLAKVNSAIELVVNERTEHNFVDNDKVSIDFRPLYQCIHIYDALDLREELQTSYQQDRRAQANLLLNQGLTFDAANPQFPALLEEMVGFFLVEHHVIQTTPAGFREEAEVDDLWDTMCTRVVDIVSLALRDCNDTKVYVSAKASVQTFIQTLEGYSFPVAKLNALLLTLFERYAHLLRDRFSSDFQQAMRETQHQPMVVSNAEELQKVLSVCWLKPGDDALLCQSGFPLSLPFSQTYPLCCMDMRNLVDQYYVFSDGLSFSQNHREIDEILQKSLDELLIQQVSTGIRRSLDNTAAINLSQIAQIVVNAEHFHLACVELENLLAALRAPHGRGGKLQLDASKHFVATLRIAEDKINVAFAAKLDQFLGLAEYDLAPAAGTAAQAQHSGWLQDTVDWLRTMMESVLVLLPPSVKAKVYSAAYAHLSNSLLDRQVLDASPHATLPGLQTVLVDIEYLTLRAAEDSVPLTAFHPTRQLLDVIVLDKVAEYTMLLQTGKLPGGEWKWSAVEPRKLVQVLEKLARGRGGAVTEEGLRRQREREALVRVLGTVGMRRS
;
A
#
# COMPACT_ATOMS: atom_id res chain seq x y z
N MET A 1 -29.44 169.66 -131.09
CA MET A 1 -30.13 168.52 -130.46
C MET A 1 -29.34 167.25 -130.73
N VAL A 2 -29.09 166.47 -129.69
CA VAL A 2 -29.14 165.00 -129.60
C VAL A 2 -28.09 164.55 -128.58
N ALA A 3 -28.61 163.92 -127.52
CA ALA A 3 -27.95 163.55 -126.29
C ALA A 3 -26.92 162.43 -126.49
N ARG A 4 -25.75 162.57 -125.84
CA ARG A 4 -24.83 161.44 -125.63
C ARG A 4 -25.43 160.49 -124.60
N PRO A 5 -25.51 159.17 -124.87
CA PRO A 5 -26.02 158.20 -123.92
C PRO A 5 -25.03 158.02 -122.76
N ARG A 6 -25.59 157.98 -121.54
CA ARG A 6 -24.89 157.77 -120.27
C ARG A 6 -24.23 156.39 -120.24
N ARG A 7 -22.96 156.35 -119.84
CA ARG A 7 -22.19 155.12 -119.61
C ARG A 7 -22.58 154.49 -118.27
N PRO A 8 -22.70 153.16 -118.16
CA PRO A 8 -23.04 152.50 -116.90
C PRO A 8 -21.90 152.61 -115.90
N LEU A 9 -22.16 153.16 -114.72
CA LEU A 9 -21.28 153.13 -113.57
C LEU A 9 -21.46 151.77 -112.89
N VAL A 10 -20.41 150.95 -112.86
CA VAL A 10 -20.43 149.67 -112.16
C VAL A 10 -20.09 149.92 -110.69
N SER A 11 -20.89 149.40 -109.77
CA SER A 11 -20.65 149.54 -108.32
C SER A 11 -19.53 148.60 -107.88
N LEU A 12 -18.40 149.17 -107.46
CA LEU A 12 -17.20 148.44 -107.01
C LEU A 12 -17.45 147.58 -105.75
N GLU A 13 -18.39 147.99 -104.90
CA GLU A 13 -18.73 147.32 -103.64
C GLU A 13 -19.56 146.06 -103.87
N ALA A 14 -20.46 146.08 -104.86
CA ALA A 14 -21.27 144.93 -105.25
C ALA A 14 -20.42 143.80 -105.88
N GLN A 15 -19.37 144.16 -106.64
CA GLN A 15 -18.45 143.19 -107.24
C GLN A 15 -17.56 142.50 -106.19
N LEU A 16 -17.15 143.23 -105.14
CA LEU A 16 -16.42 142.66 -104.00
C LEU A 16 -17.30 141.74 -103.14
N GLN A 17 -18.58 142.09 -102.95
CA GLN A 17 -19.54 141.21 -102.28
C GLN A 17 -19.83 139.93 -103.06
N GLN A 18 -19.90 140.00 -104.39
CA GLN A 18 -19.98 138.78 -105.21
C GLN A 18 -18.75 137.89 -105.01
N LEU A 19 -17.52 138.44 -105.04
CA LEU A 19 -16.30 137.67 -104.77
C LEU A 19 -16.28 136.99 -103.40
N THR A 20 -16.92 137.58 -102.38
CA THR A 20 -16.95 137.05 -101.00
C THR A 20 -18.10 136.08 -100.74
N LEU A 21 -19.19 136.14 -101.51
CA LEU A 21 -20.31 135.20 -101.41
C LEU A 21 -20.00 133.82 -102.00
N PHE A 22 -18.93 133.68 -102.80
CA PHE A 22 -18.60 132.43 -103.49
C PHE A 22 -17.36 131.70 -102.93
N SER A 23 -16.81 132.13 -101.79
CA SER A 23 -15.61 131.51 -101.18
C SER A 23 -15.92 130.29 -100.28
N ASP A 24 -16.94 129.50 -100.61
CA ASP A 24 -17.09 128.17 -100.02
C ASP A 24 -16.07 127.23 -100.71
N LEU A 25 -15.20 126.67 -99.87
CA LEU A 25 -13.81 126.27 -100.13
C LEU A 25 -13.55 125.04 -101.02
N ASP A 26 -14.50 124.59 -101.86
CA ASP A 26 -14.38 123.27 -102.49
C ASP A 26 -14.37 123.20 -104.03
N ALA A 27 -14.29 124.33 -104.77
CA ALA A 27 -14.25 124.27 -106.23
C ALA A 27 -13.34 125.35 -106.87
N ASP A 28 -12.04 125.10 -106.94
CA ASP A 28 -11.05 125.97 -107.60
C ASP A 28 -11.34 126.23 -109.10
N GLN A 29 -12.06 125.33 -109.78
CA GLN A 29 -12.28 125.44 -111.23
C GLN A 29 -13.42 126.39 -111.62
N GLU A 30 -14.52 126.47 -110.86
CA GLU A 30 -15.66 127.34 -111.21
C GLU A 30 -15.36 128.83 -110.90
N ASN A 31 -14.50 129.08 -109.91
CA ASN A 31 -14.10 130.43 -109.50
C ASN A 31 -13.29 131.17 -110.57
N LEU A 32 -12.47 130.46 -111.34
CA LEU A 32 -11.63 131.03 -112.40
C LEU A 32 -12.45 131.43 -113.66
N GLU A 33 -13.50 130.68 -114.01
CA GLU A 33 -14.34 131.00 -115.17
C GLU A 33 -15.20 132.26 -114.96
N GLN A 34 -15.55 132.57 -113.70
CA GLN A 34 -16.39 133.71 -113.32
C GLN A 34 -15.61 135.03 -113.13
N LEU A 35 -14.28 134.98 -113.05
CA LEU A 35 -13.40 136.16 -112.99
C LEU A 35 -13.30 136.89 -114.34
N GLY A 36 -13.43 136.17 -115.45
CA GLY A 36 -13.33 136.73 -116.81
C GLY A 36 -14.33 137.87 -117.11
N PRO A 37 -15.64 137.70 -116.86
CA PRO A 37 -16.65 138.74 -117.04
C PRO A 37 -16.42 139.98 -116.16
N ILE A 38 -15.97 139.78 -114.91
CA ILE A 38 -15.72 140.87 -113.95
C ILE A 38 -14.53 141.71 -114.42
N ILE A 39 -13.41 141.08 -114.80
CA ILE A 39 -12.23 141.75 -115.33
C ILE A 39 -12.57 142.51 -116.62
N LYS A 40 -13.37 141.93 -117.52
CA LYS A 40 -13.82 142.59 -118.75
C LYS A 40 -14.69 143.82 -118.46
N SER A 41 -15.63 143.71 -117.51
CA SER A 41 -16.49 144.84 -117.09
C SER A 41 -15.69 145.99 -116.45
N LEU A 42 -14.61 145.68 -115.71
CA LEU A 42 -13.73 146.64 -115.08
C LEU A 42 -12.79 147.36 -116.08
N ASP A 43 -12.36 146.65 -117.12
CA ASP A 43 -11.54 147.21 -118.21
C ASP A 43 -12.38 148.12 -119.12
N GLU A 44 -13.60 147.71 -119.48
CA GLU A 44 -14.56 148.55 -120.21
C GLU A 44 -14.92 149.83 -119.44
N ALA A 45 -14.95 149.78 -118.10
CA ALA A 45 -15.21 150.91 -117.22
C ALA A 45 -13.95 151.77 -116.88
N ARG A 46 -12.73 151.32 -117.22
CA ARG A 46 -11.43 151.96 -116.84
C ARG A 46 -11.27 152.24 -115.33
N GLN A 47 -11.81 151.40 -114.45
CA GLN A 47 -11.80 151.60 -112.98
C GLN A 47 -10.84 150.65 -112.22
N GLN A 48 -9.81 150.13 -112.89
CA GLN A 48 -8.89 149.11 -112.36
C GLN A 48 -8.12 149.57 -111.11
N ASP A 49 -7.53 150.77 -111.13
CA ASP A 49 -6.73 151.29 -110.01
C ASP A 49 -7.56 151.63 -108.76
N ALA A 50 -8.85 151.92 -108.94
CA ALA A 50 -9.77 152.20 -107.84
C ALA A 50 -10.20 150.88 -107.16
N PHE A 51 -10.51 149.85 -107.94
CA PHE A 51 -10.82 148.52 -107.43
C PHE A 51 -9.64 147.91 -106.66
N LEU A 52 -8.43 147.96 -107.22
CA LEU A 52 -7.22 147.46 -106.55
C LEU A 52 -6.95 148.15 -105.22
N ARG A 53 -7.22 149.46 -105.11
CA ARG A 53 -7.10 150.18 -103.84
C ARG A 53 -8.15 149.73 -102.82
N HIS A 54 -9.39 149.49 -103.25
CA HIS A 54 -10.43 149.00 -102.36
C HIS A 54 -10.19 147.55 -101.92
N LEU A 55 -9.73 146.69 -102.84
CA LEU A 55 -9.30 145.33 -102.53
C LEU A 55 -8.14 145.34 -101.51
N LYS A 56 -7.13 146.19 -101.70
CA LYS A 56 -6.02 146.33 -100.73
C LYS A 56 -6.49 146.81 -99.35
N ASN A 57 -7.47 147.70 -99.27
CA ASN A 57 -8.04 148.12 -98.01
C ASN A 57 -8.84 146.99 -97.34
N PHE A 58 -9.63 146.24 -98.11
CA PHE A 58 -10.37 145.07 -97.63
C PHE A 58 -9.43 143.98 -97.10
N VAL A 59 -8.36 143.67 -97.82
CA VAL A 59 -7.31 142.73 -97.37
C VAL A 59 -6.74 143.18 -96.03
N ARG A 60 -6.38 144.47 -95.88
CA ARG A 60 -5.86 144.99 -94.61
C ARG A 60 -6.86 144.91 -93.45
N GLU A 61 -8.14 145.10 -93.73
CA GLU A 61 -9.19 145.01 -92.71
C GLU A 61 -9.39 143.55 -92.25
N LYS A 62 -9.37 142.61 -93.20
CA LYS A 62 -9.41 141.16 -92.89
C LYS A 62 -8.15 140.64 -92.22
N ASP A 63 -6.97 141.11 -92.62
CA ASP A 63 -5.71 140.79 -91.93
C ASP A 63 -5.76 141.23 -90.46
N ARG A 64 -6.31 142.42 -90.17
CA ARG A 64 -6.53 142.90 -88.80
C ARG A 64 -7.54 142.05 -88.02
N GLU A 65 -8.61 141.62 -88.67
CA GLU A 65 -9.63 140.77 -88.05
C GLU A 65 -9.04 139.38 -87.71
N ILE A 66 -8.20 138.83 -88.59
CA ILE A 66 -7.45 137.59 -88.37
C ILE A 66 -6.43 137.75 -87.24
N GLU A 67 -5.66 138.84 -87.21
CA GLU A 67 -4.72 139.14 -86.13
C GLU A 67 -5.43 139.20 -84.76
N ALA A 68 -6.58 139.86 -84.67
CA ALA A 68 -7.36 139.93 -83.43
C ALA A 68 -7.86 138.57 -82.94
N VAL A 69 -8.29 137.67 -83.85
CA VAL A 69 -8.73 136.31 -83.50
C VAL A 69 -7.54 135.42 -83.10
N CYS A 70 -6.41 135.55 -83.79
CA CYS A 70 -5.17 134.84 -83.46
C CYS A 70 -4.62 135.25 -82.09
N ASP A 71 -4.63 136.54 -81.76
CA ASP A 71 -4.18 137.03 -80.45
C ASP A 71 -5.09 136.55 -79.31
N ALA A 72 -6.40 136.43 -79.54
CA ALA A 72 -7.33 135.91 -78.54
C ALA A 72 -7.12 134.42 -78.21
N ASN A 73 -6.83 133.59 -79.23
CA ASN A 73 -6.87 132.12 -79.09
C ASN A 73 -5.50 131.40 -79.10
N HIS A 74 -4.38 132.11 -79.34
CA HIS A 74 -3.03 131.53 -79.37
C HIS A 74 -2.64 130.82 -78.06
N SER A 75 -3.01 131.40 -76.91
CA SER A 75 -2.60 130.89 -75.60
C SER A 75 -3.23 129.53 -75.28
N GLU A 76 -4.50 129.31 -75.63
CA GLU A 76 -5.21 128.06 -75.39
C GLU A 76 -4.69 126.92 -76.28
N PHE A 77 -4.34 127.21 -77.54
CA PHE A 77 -3.81 126.22 -78.46
C PHE A 77 -2.44 125.68 -78.02
N VAL A 78 -1.53 126.57 -77.59
CA VAL A 78 -0.22 126.15 -77.08
C VAL A 78 -0.36 125.30 -75.82
N ALA A 79 -1.30 125.65 -74.93
CA ALA A 79 -1.60 124.85 -73.75
C ALA A 79 -2.15 123.45 -74.09
N ALA A 80 -2.94 123.30 -75.16
CA ALA A 80 -3.46 122.01 -75.60
C ALA A 80 -2.37 121.12 -76.23
N VAL A 81 -1.46 121.69 -77.02
CA VAL A 81 -0.32 120.96 -77.60
C VAL A 81 0.65 120.47 -76.51
N ASP A 82 0.93 121.30 -75.50
CA ASP A 82 1.78 120.90 -74.38
C ASP A 82 1.14 119.76 -73.54
N LYS A 83 -0.19 119.79 -73.36
CA LYS A 83 -0.92 118.67 -72.73
C LYS A 83 -0.82 117.37 -73.54
N LEU A 84 -0.93 117.42 -74.87
CA LEU A 84 -0.79 116.24 -75.72
C LEU A 84 0.62 115.66 -75.70
N LEU A 85 1.66 116.51 -75.68
CA LEU A 85 3.05 116.06 -75.54
C LEU A 85 3.31 115.39 -74.18
N LYS A 86 2.72 115.92 -73.09
CA LYS A 86 2.77 115.30 -71.75
C LYS A 86 2.04 113.95 -71.70
N VAL A 87 0.91 113.81 -72.39
CA VAL A 87 0.19 112.51 -72.48
C VAL A 87 1.00 111.50 -73.29
N ARG A 88 1.63 111.92 -74.39
CA ARG A 88 2.50 111.06 -75.20
C ARG A 88 3.71 110.58 -74.40
N SER A 89 4.38 111.46 -73.66
CA SER A 89 5.50 111.04 -72.80
C SER A 89 5.04 110.11 -71.68
N GLY A 90 3.87 110.38 -71.06
CA GLY A 90 3.23 109.49 -70.09
C GLY A 90 2.86 108.11 -70.63
N THR A 91 2.49 108.01 -71.92
CA THR A 91 2.16 106.73 -72.56
C THR A 91 3.40 105.89 -72.82
N VAL A 92 4.52 106.53 -73.20
CA VAL A 92 5.81 105.84 -73.40
C VAL A 92 6.37 105.33 -72.08
N THR A 93 6.31 106.13 -71.01
CA THR A 93 6.72 105.68 -69.67
C THR A 93 5.83 104.56 -69.15
N LEU A 94 4.52 104.61 -69.40
CA LEU A 94 3.60 103.52 -69.06
C LEU A 94 3.94 102.23 -69.81
N LYS A 95 4.24 102.31 -71.12
CA LYS A 95 4.66 101.14 -71.92
C LYS A 95 5.94 100.51 -71.35
N HIS A 96 6.92 101.32 -70.96
CA HIS A 96 8.15 100.82 -70.36
C HIS A 96 7.86 100.12 -69.02
N ARG A 97 7.05 100.75 -68.15
CA ARG A 97 6.59 100.15 -66.88
C ARG A 97 5.82 98.85 -67.07
N ILE A 98 5.00 98.72 -68.12
CA ILE A 98 4.29 97.48 -68.43
C ILE A 98 5.28 96.39 -68.88
N GLY A 99 6.32 96.77 -69.64
CA GLY A 99 7.40 95.87 -70.02
C GLY A 99 8.18 95.36 -68.81
N GLU A 100 8.64 96.26 -67.95
CA GLU A 100 9.32 95.93 -66.69
C GLU A 100 8.44 95.06 -65.79
N LEU A 101 7.16 95.42 -65.61
CA LEU A 101 6.22 94.63 -64.82
C LEU A 101 6.00 93.24 -65.41
N ASN A 102 5.95 93.09 -66.73
CA ASN A 102 5.80 91.79 -67.37
C ASN A 102 7.06 90.93 -67.20
N GLU A 103 8.25 91.51 -67.32
CA GLU A 103 9.51 90.81 -67.03
C GLU A 103 9.58 90.38 -65.55
N ASP A 104 9.20 91.26 -64.63
CA ASP A 104 9.14 90.96 -63.19
C ASP A 104 8.12 89.86 -62.88
N VAL A 105 6.95 89.87 -63.53
CA VAL A 105 5.92 88.83 -63.37
C VAL A 105 6.36 87.51 -63.96
N GLN A 106 7.06 87.49 -65.09
CA GLN A 106 7.60 86.25 -65.69
C GLN A 106 8.78 85.70 -64.88
N ALA A 107 9.68 86.55 -64.40
CA ALA A 107 10.77 86.16 -63.51
C ALA A 107 10.21 85.63 -62.17
N GLY A 108 9.23 86.32 -61.59
CA GLY A 108 8.49 85.88 -60.41
C GLY A 108 7.76 84.56 -60.63
N GLY A 109 7.07 84.40 -61.77
CA GLY A 109 6.33 83.19 -62.13
C GLY A 109 7.21 81.97 -62.38
N SER A 110 8.35 82.14 -63.06
CA SER A 110 9.33 81.06 -63.29
C SER A 110 10.03 80.65 -62.00
N SER A 111 10.44 81.61 -61.17
CA SER A 111 11.01 81.36 -59.84
C SER A 111 10.01 80.65 -58.92
N LEU A 112 8.74 81.06 -58.94
CA LEU A 112 7.66 80.41 -58.20
C LEU A 112 7.38 79.00 -58.71
N GLY A 113 7.38 78.79 -60.03
CA GLY A 113 7.21 77.47 -60.65
C GLY A 113 8.34 76.51 -60.26
N ASN A 114 9.59 76.98 -60.26
CA ASN A 114 10.73 76.19 -59.82
C ASN A 114 10.67 75.87 -58.32
N LYS A 115 10.29 76.84 -57.47
CA LYS A 115 10.04 76.60 -56.04
C LYS A 115 8.90 75.62 -55.79
N LYS A 116 7.82 75.67 -56.59
CA LYS A 116 6.72 74.70 -56.50
C LYS A 116 7.15 73.29 -56.91
N ARG A 117 7.99 73.16 -57.94
CA ARG A 117 8.54 71.86 -58.35
C ARG A 117 9.45 71.28 -57.27
N GLN A 118 10.33 72.09 -56.69
CA GLN A 118 11.14 71.70 -55.53
C GLN A 118 10.26 71.33 -54.33
N LEU A 119 9.17 72.06 -54.07
CA LEU A 119 8.21 71.73 -53.01
C LEU A 119 7.52 70.37 -53.25
N LEU A 120 7.15 70.05 -54.50
CA LEU A 120 6.54 68.76 -54.83
C LEU A 120 7.53 67.61 -54.69
N GLU A 121 8.79 67.81 -55.11
CA GLU A 121 9.86 66.83 -54.90
C GLU A 121 10.13 66.62 -53.41
N THR A 122 10.21 67.69 -52.61
CA THR A 122 10.38 67.57 -51.15
C THR A 122 9.16 66.98 -50.46
N GLN A 123 7.93 67.23 -50.94
CA GLN A 123 6.73 66.55 -50.44
C GLN A 123 6.75 65.06 -50.77
N ARG A 124 7.22 64.67 -51.96
CA ARG A 124 7.32 63.26 -52.35
C ARG A 124 8.39 62.53 -51.55
N THR A 125 9.55 63.16 -51.32
CA THR A 125 10.58 62.58 -50.44
C THR A 125 10.11 62.54 -48.99
N ALA A 126 9.41 63.57 -48.50
CA ALA A 126 8.81 63.57 -47.17
C ALA A 126 7.75 62.46 -47.01
N ALA A 127 6.91 62.23 -48.02
CA ALA A 127 5.95 61.12 -48.03
C ALA A 127 6.67 59.76 -47.99
N GLY A 128 7.69 59.55 -48.82
CA GLY A 128 8.48 58.32 -48.79
C GLY A 128 9.23 58.11 -47.47
N VAL A 129 9.73 59.19 -46.85
CA VAL A 129 10.34 59.14 -45.51
C VAL A 129 9.28 58.79 -44.46
N ASN A 130 8.08 59.36 -44.53
CA ASN A 130 7.00 59.03 -43.60
C ASN A 130 6.55 57.57 -43.73
N ASP A 131 6.45 57.04 -44.95
CA ASP A 131 6.12 55.62 -45.20
C ASP A 131 7.21 54.68 -44.66
N ALA A 132 8.48 55.06 -44.81
CA ALA A 132 9.60 54.33 -44.23
C ALA A 132 9.59 54.38 -42.70
N ILE A 133 9.29 55.55 -42.10
CA ILE A 133 9.14 55.70 -40.65
C ILE A 133 7.98 54.83 -40.15
N ALA A 134 6.84 54.81 -40.83
CA ALA A 134 5.69 53.99 -40.45
C ALA A 134 6.02 52.49 -40.51
N SER A 135 6.74 52.06 -41.54
CA SER A 135 7.21 50.68 -41.69
C SER A 135 8.19 50.30 -40.57
N LEU A 136 9.18 51.16 -40.27
CA LEU A 136 10.14 50.95 -39.18
C LEU A 136 9.47 50.91 -37.81
N GLN A 137 8.50 51.79 -37.54
CA GLN A 137 7.71 51.77 -36.30
C GLN A 137 6.93 50.46 -36.14
N THR A 138 6.44 49.90 -37.24
CA THR A 138 5.74 48.61 -37.21
C THR A 138 6.73 47.48 -36.89
N CYS A 139 7.91 47.47 -37.53
CA CYS A 139 8.98 46.51 -37.22
C CYS A 139 9.46 46.61 -35.76
N LEU A 140 9.61 47.82 -35.22
CA LEU A 140 9.98 48.05 -33.81
C LEU A 140 8.95 47.47 -32.85
N ARG A 141 7.64 47.63 -33.11
CA ARG A 141 6.60 47.02 -32.26
C ARG A 141 6.70 45.49 -32.21
N VAL A 142 7.06 44.85 -33.33
CA VAL A 142 7.25 43.39 -33.38
C VAL A 142 8.46 42.98 -32.55
N LEU A 143 9.58 43.72 -32.64
CA LEU A 143 10.77 43.51 -31.82
C LEU A 143 10.51 43.73 -30.33
N ASP A 144 9.76 44.78 -29.97
CA ASP A 144 9.36 45.04 -28.59
C ASP A 144 8.46 43.92 -28.04
N MET A 145 7.57 43.38 -28.86
CA MET A 145 6.74 42.24 -28.47
C MET A 145 7.57 40.96 -28.30
N ALA A 146 8.56 40.71 -29.16
CA ALA A 146 9.49 39.60 -29.00
C ALA A 146 10.34 39.73 -27.72
N ASN A 147 10.88 40.92 -27.44
CA ASN A 147 11.57 41.21 -26.18
C ASN A 147 10.65 41.05 -24.97
N ARG A 148 9.37 41.44 -25.10
CA ARG A 148 8.37 41.22 -24.05
C ARG A 148 8.12 39.74 -23.82
N VAL A 149 8.08 38.92 -24.87
CA VAL A 149 7.96 37.46 -24.75
C VAL A 149 9.15 36.91 -23.95
N ASP A 150 10.38 37.31 -24.26
CA ASP A 150 11.57 36.90 -23.50
C ASP A 150 11.50 37.34 -22.03
N GLY A 151 11.04 38.57 -21.77
CA GLY A 151 10.76 39.05 -20.42
C GLY A 151 9.70 38.22 -19.69
N LEU A 152 8.62 37.82 -20.37
CA LEU A 152 7.58 36.96 -19.81
C LEU A 152 8.08 35.54 -19.51
N ILE A 153 9.01 35.01 -20.32
CA ILE A 153 9.69 33.74 -20.06
C ILE A 153 10.57 33.87 -18.80
N GLY A 154 11.31 34.97 -18.66
CA GLY A 154 12.11 35.27 -17.47
C GLY A 154 11.25 35.40 -16.19
N ASP A 155 10.08 36.03 -16.32
CA ASP A 155 9.09 36.20 -15.24
C ASP A 155 8.30 34.91 -14.90
N LYS A 156 8.60 33.78 -15.55
CA LYS A 156 7.90 32.48 -15.39
C LYS A 156 6.41 32.51 -15.79
N LYS A 157 5.98 33.49 -16.59
CA LYS A 157 4.61 33.62 -17.09
C LYS A 157 4.45 32.94 -18.44
N TYR A 158 4.69 31.63 -18.47
CA TYR A 158 4.78 30.85 -19.70
C TYR A 158 3.52 30.86 -20.56
N PHE A 159 2.33 30.78 -19.97
CA PHE A 159 1.08 30.82 -20.75
C PHE A 159 0.87 32.18 -21.44
N ALA A 160 1.17 33.28 -20.74
CA ALA A 160 1.12 34.62 -21.33
C ALA A 160 2.18 34.78 -22.44
N ALA A 161 3.37 34.18 -22.27
CA ALA A 161 4.41 34.14 -23.29
C ALA A 161 3.93 33.39 -24.54
N LEU A 162 3.36 32.18 -24.38
CA LEU A 162 2.83 31.39 -25.51
C LEU A 162 1.70 32.12 -26.25
N ARG A 163 0.78 32.75 -25.53
CA ARG A 163 -0.28 33.57 -26.13
C ARG A 163 0.29 34.76 -26.90
N SER A 164 1.28 35.44 -26.33
CA SER A 164 1.94 36.59 -26.98
C SER A 164 2.74 36.15 -28.22
N MET A 165 3.37 34.96 -28.19
CA MET A 165 3.99 34.36 -29.37
C MET A 165 2.97 34.01 -30.46
N GLN A 166 1.81 33.48 -30.07
CA GLN A 166 0.75 33.15 -31.01
C GLN A 166 0.13 34.41 -31.64
N GLU A 167 0.00 35.49 -30.87
CA GLU A 167 -0.40 36.81 -31.36
C GLU A 167 0.65 37.39 -32.32
N LEU A 168 1.94 37.25 -32.00
CA LEU A 168 3.06 37.64 -32.87
C LEU A 168 2.98 36.91 -34.22
N GLU A 169 2.74 35.59 -34.20
CA GLU A 169 2.64 34.74 -35.39
C GLU A 169 1.40 35.06 -36.23
N ALA A 170 0.22 35.16 -35.60
CA ALA A 170 -1.05 35.26 -36.30
C ALA A 170 -1.36 36.67 -36.83
N VAL A 171 -1.01 37.72 -36.07
CA VAL A 171 -1.42 39.10 -36.35
C VAL A 171 -0.28 39.94 -36.91
N HIS A 172 0.87 39.93 -36.25
CA HIS A 172 1.92 40.93 -36.51
C HIS A 172 2.95 40.49 -37.56
N LEU A 173 3.30 39.20 -37.62
CA LEU A 173 4.30 38.69 -38.57
C LEU A 173 3.73 38.51 -39.98
N ARG A 174 2.45 38.14 -40.13
CA ARG A 174 1.81 37.94 -41.45
C ARG A 174 1.88 39.16 -42.36
N GLY A 175 1.77 40.37 -41.81
CA GLY A 175 1.83 41.62 -42.58
C GLY A 175 3.24 42.05 -43.00
N LEU A 176 4.29 41.45 -42.42
CA LEU A 176 5.69 41.87 -42.59
C LEU A 176 6.56 40.81 -43.27
N LEU A 177 5.96 39.73 -43.78
CA LEU A 177 6.65 38.60 -44.44
C LEU A 177 7.53 38.99 -45.64
N HIS A 178 7.33 40.18 -46.18
CA HIS A 178 8.15 40.74 -47.25
C HIS A 178 9.58 41.07 -46.80
N HIS A 179 9.81 41.28 -45.50
CA HIS A 179 11.12 41.57 -44.95
C HIS A 179 11.84 40.30 -44.45
N GLU A 180 13.15 40.20 -44.70
CA GLU A 180 13.95 39.03 -44.31
C GLU A 180 13.99 38.79 -42.79
N PHE A 181 13.99 39.87 -41.98
CA PHE A 181 13.98 39.74 -40.53
C PHE A 181 12.72 39.02 -40.01
N ALA A 182 11.56 39.22 -40.67
CA ALA A 182 10.31 38.59 -40.26
C ALA A 182 10.33 37.08 -40.54
N LYS A 183 11.02 36.64 -41.60
CA LYS A 183 11.23 35.21 -41.90
C LYS A 183 12.11 34.55 -40.84
N HIS A 184 13.24 35.17 -40.48
CA HIS A 184 14.09 34.67 -39.41
C HIS A 184 13.36 34.63 -38.05
N MET A 185 12.50 35.62 -37.77
CA MET A 185 11.71 35.61 -36.53
C MET A 185 10.66 34.49 -36.52
N MET A 186 10.02 34.18 -37.66
CA MET A 186 9.13 33.01 -37.75
C MET A 186 9.89 31.69 -37.53
N GLU A 187 11.10 31.56 -38.06
CA GLU A 187 11.96 30.40 -37.79
C GLU A 187 12.39 30.31 -36.32
N GLY A 188 12.48 31.45 -35.62
CA GLY A 188 12.79 31.54 -34.21
C GLY A 188 11.64 31.17 -33.26
N ILE A 189 10.38 31.34 -33.65
CA ILE A 189 9.21 31.04 -32.78
C ILE A 189 9.19 29.58 -32.29
N PRO A 190 9.41 28.56 -33.14
CA PRO A 190 9.52 27.18 -32.67
C PRO A 190 10.63 26.97 -31.63
N GLN A 191 11.77 27.68 -31.77
CA GLN A 191 12.84 27.61 -30.78
C GLN A 191 12.41 28.24 -29.45
N MET A 192 11.72 29.38 -29.48
CA MET A 192 11.18 30.03 -28.26
C MET A 192 10.13 29.14 -27.58
N ARG A 193 9.26 28.47 -28.34
CA ARG A 193 8.34 27.43 -27.80
C ARG A 193 9.11 26.29 -27.14
N GLY A 194 10.20 25.83 -27.78
CA GLY A 194 11.10 24.84 -27.22
C GLY A 194 11.78 25.28 -25.92
N GLN A 195 12.16 26.56 -25.82
CA GLN A 195 12.71 27.14 -24.58
C GLN A 195 11.67 27.18 -23.46
N VAL A 196 10.42 27.57 -23.76
CA VAL A 196 9.31 27.51 -22.79
C VAL A 196 9.11 26.08 -22.32
N LYS A 197 9.03 25.11 -23.24
CA LYS A 197 8.91 23.68 -22.91
C LYS A 197 10.04 23.26 -21.96
N ALA A 198 11.29 23.51 -22.33
CA ALA A 198 12.46 23.12 -21.51
C ALA A 198 12.48 23.79 -20.13
N ALA A 199 12.11 25.07 -20.04
CA ALA A 199 12.03 25.79 -18.76
C ALA A 199 10.98 25.18 -17.83
N VAL A 200 9.80 24.86 -18.38
CA VAL A 200 8.70 24.24 -17.65
C VAL A 200 9.04 22.81 -17.21
N THR A 201 9.66 22.02 -18.09
CA THR A 201 10.16 20.68 -17.71
C THR A 201 11.19 20.77 -16.59
N ARG A 202 12.06 21.79 -16.59
CA ARG A 202 13.05 22.00 -15.53
C ARG A 202 12.37 22.32 -14.20
N GLU A 203 11.41 23.25 -14.18
CA GLU A 203 10.65 23.57 -12.95
C GLU A 203 9.90 22.35 -12.42
N MET A 204 9.32 21.54 -13.32
CA MET A 204 8.68 20.29 -12.96
C MET A 204 9.67 19.28 -12.34
N LYS A 205 10.89 19.20 -12.86
CA LYS A 205 11.95 18.33 -12.29
C LYS A 205 12.48 18.83 -10.95
N GLU A 206 12.60 20.14 -10.78
CA GLU A 206 12.92 20.77 -9.49
C GLU A 206 11.82 20.46 -8.47
N TRP A 207 10.55 20.54 -8.87
CA TRP A 207 9.42 20.14 -8.05
C TRP A 207 9.46 18.65 -7.68
N LEU A 208 9.77 17.75 -8.62
CA LEU A 208 9.94 16.32 -8.34
C LEU A 208 11.03 16.03 -7.30
N PHE A 209 12.07 16.87 -7.25
CA PHE A 209 13.12 16.79 -6.23
C PHE A 209 12.61 17.27 -4.87
N GLU A 210 11.94 18.42 -4.81
CA GLU A 210 11.35 18.96 -3.58
C GLU A 210 10.31 17.99 -2.96
N VAL A 211 9.44 17.42 -3.80
CA VAL A 211 8.48 16.39 -3.40
C VAL A 211 9.18 15.19 -2.79
N ARG A 212 10.32 14.77 -3.35
CA ARG A 212 11.08 13.65 -2.79
C ARG A 212 11.61 13.96 -1.39
N GLU A 213 12.18 15.15 -1.17
CA GLU A 213 12.67 15.53 0.18
C GLU A 213 11.53 15.62 1.20
N LYS A 214 10.38 16.16 0.81
CA LYS A 214 9.20 16.30 1.67
C LYS A 214 8.37 15.02 1.81
N SER A 215 8.53 14.05 0.91
CA SER A 215 7.72 12.81 0.94
C SER A 215 7.89 12.06 2.25
N ARG A 216 9.13 11.93 2.75
CA ARG A 216 9.39 11.25 4.02
C ARG A 216 8.64 11.88 5.20
N THR A 217 8.64 13.21 5.30
CA THR A 217 7.96 13.91 6.40
C THR A 217 6.44 13.79 6.27
N VAL A 218 5.89 13.83 5.05
CA VAL A 218 4.47 13.54 4.79
C VAL A 218 4.12 12.13 5.26
N GLY A 219 4.93 11.14 4.92
CA GLY A 219 4.70 9.75 5.33
C GLY A 219 4.82 9.53 6.83
N GLN A 220 5.80 10.17 7.48
CA GLN A 220 5.92 10.16 8.94
C GLN A 220 4.67 10.74 9.62
N LEU A 221 4.17 11.89 9.15
CA LEU A 221 2.96 12.50 9.70
C LEU A 221 1.72 11.62 9.48
N ALA A 222 1.63 10.96 8.32
CA ALA A 222 0.54 10.03 8.03
C ALA A 222 0.56 8.81 8.96
N LEU A 223 1.73 8.19 9.16
CA LEU A 223 1.91 7.04 10.05
C LEU A 223 1.66 7.42 11.53
N GLU A 224 2.19 8.55 11.99
CA GLU A 224 1.96 9.05 13.36
C GLU A 224 0.48 9.37 13.60
N ALA A 225 -0.20 10.00 12.62
CA ALA A 225 -1.62 10.27 12.71
C ALA A 225 -2.43 8.98 12.76
N MET A 226 -2.04 7.96 11.98
CA MET A 226 -2.66 6.65 11.98
C MET A 226 -2.49 5.93 13.33
N GLU A 227 -1.28 5.96 13.90
CA GLU A 227 -1.02 5.36 15.22
C GLU A 227 -1.84 6.05 16.32
N ASN A 228 -1.90 7.38 16.29
CA ASN A 228 -2.72 8.15 17.21
C ASN A 228 -4.22 7.87 17.04
N ARG A 229 -4.67 7.69 15.78
CA ARG A 229 -6.05 7.28 15.46
C ARG A 229 -6.35 5.90 16.02
N GLN A 230 -5.43 4.94 15.90
CA GLN A 230 -5.56 3.60 16.45
C GLN A 230 -5.64 3.62 17.98
N LYS A 231 -4.79 4.40 18.65
CA LYS A 231 -4.83 4.57 20.12
C LYS A 231 -6.17 5.13 20.58
N ARG A 232 -6.69 6.17 19.91
CA ARG A 232 -8.01 6.75 20.20
C ARG A 232 -9.14 5.73 19.97
N TRP A 233 -9.08 4.99 18.87
CA TRP A 233 -10.08 3.96 18.56
C TRP A 233 -10.07 2.84 19.61
N ARG A 234 -8.89 2.36 20.03
CA ARG A 234 -8.76 1.32 21.07
C ARG A 234 -9.41 1.74 22.38
N VAL A 235 -9.23 2.99 22.82
CA VAL A 235 -9.88 3.51 24.03
C VAL A 235 -11.40 3.58 23.89
N LYS A 236 -11.91 4.00 22.73
CA LYS A 236 -13.35 4.04 22.45
C LYS A 236 -13.96 2.63 22.38
N ALA A 237 -13.30 1.71 21.67
CA ALA A 237 -13.72 0.31 21.54
C ALA A 237 -13.69 -0.45 22.88
N GLN A 238 -12.80 -0.09 23.80
CA GLN A 238 -12.82 -0.66 25.14
C GLN A 238 -14.03 -0.23 25.95
N ARG A 239 -14.52 1.01 25.75
CA ARG A 239 -15.70 1.57 26.43
C ARG A 239 -17.01 1.02 25.89
N ASP A 240 -17.11 0.86 24.57
CA ASP A 240 -18.35 0.38 23.92
C ASP A 240 -18.18 -1.02 23.31
N PRO A 241 -18.88 -2.05 23.84
CA PRO A 241 -18.77 -3.43 23.35
C PRO A 241 -19.13 -3.60 21.87
N LEU A 242 -20.06 -2.80 21.34
CA LEU A 242 -20.46 -2.80 19.93
C LEU A 242 -19.34 -2.32 18.99
N LEU A 243 -18.44 -1.45 19.46
CA LEU A 243 -17.33 -0.92 18.66
C LEU A 243 -16.12 -1.86 18.64
N ARG A 244 -16.07 -2.89 19.50
CA ARG A 244 -14.99 -3.90 19.49
C ARG A 244 -14.94 -4.72 18.20
N LEU A 245 -16.08 -4.90 17.55
CA LEU A 245 -16.16 -5.64 16.29
C LEU A 245 -15.81 -4.77 15.06
N ALA A 246 -15.83 -3.44 15.22
CA ALA A 246 -15.61 -2.50 14.14
C ALA A 246 -14.11 -2.23 13.95
N LYS A 247 -13.63 -2.43 12.72
CA LYS A 247 -12.24 -2.24 12.31
C LYS A 247 -11.89 -0.76 12.20
N VAL A 248 -10.62 -0.42 12.43
CA VAL A 248 -10.05 0.86 11.99
C VAL A 248 -10.13 0.94 10.45
N ASN A 249 -10.58 2.08 9.90
CA ASN A 249 -10.99 2.26 8.50
C ASN A 249 -12.30 1.55 8.10
N SER A 250 -13.05 0.98 9.05
CA SER A 250 -14.43 0.57 8.77
C SER A 250 -15.31 1.80 8.56
N ALA A 251 -16.38 1.68 7.77
CA ALA A 251 -17.38 2.72 7.60
C ALA A 251 -17.89 3.28 8.94
N ILE A 252 -18.03 2.43 9.97
CA ILE A 252 -18.45 2.82 11.32
C ILE A 252 -17.41 3.74 11.98
N GLU A 253 -16.13 3.45 11.81
CA GLU A 253 -15.04 4.23 12.40
C GLU A 253 -14.82 5.55 11.67
N LEU A 254 -14.95 5.55 10.33
CA LEU A 254 -14.89 6.76 9.51
C LEU A 254 -15.98 7.76 9.92
N VAL A 255 -17.23 7.32 10.05
CA VAL A 255 -18.36 8.16 10.49
C VAL A 255 -18.13 8.75 11.89
N VAL A 256 -17.57 7.96 12.80
CA VAL A 256 -17.27 8.41 14.17
C VAL A 256 -16.13 9.44 14.22
N ASN A 257 -15.24 9.45 13.22
CA ASN A 257 -14.05 10.30 13.18
C ASN A 257 -14.06 11.34 12.02
N GLU A 258 -15.20 11.60 11.38
CA GLU A 258 -15.38 12.58 10.28
C GLU A 258 -14.81 13.97 10.58
N ARG A 259 -14.80 14.40 11.86
CA ARG A 259 -14.31 15.73 12.25
C ARG A 259 -12.78 15.88 12.23
N THR A 260 -12.04 14.84 11.85
CA THR A 260 -10.57 14.79 11.89
C THR A 260 -9.95 14.45 10.53
N GLU A 261 -10.46 15.03 9.45
CA GLU A 261 -9.78 14.98 8.15
C GLU A 261 -8.47 15.78 8.22
N HIS A 262 -7.35 15.08 8.00
CA HIS A 262 -6.01 15.69 7.94
C HIS A 262 -5.56 15.67 6.49
N ASN A 263 -5.25 16.85 5.92
CA ASN A 263 -4.61 16.92 4.63
C ASN A 263 -3.09 16.77 4.82
N PHE A 264 -2.55 15.56 4.67
CA PHE A 264 -1.13 15.30 4.95
C PHE A 264 -0.15 16.03 4.01
N VAL A 265 -0.66 16.55 2.90
CA VAL A 265 0.11 17.20 1.85
C VAL A 265 0.19 18.72 2.05
N ASP A 266 -0.76 19.29 2.80
CA ASP A 266 -0.83 20.71 3.14
C ASP A 266 -1.25 20.89 4.60
N ASN A 267 -0.25 21.08 5.47
CA ASN A 267 -0.38 21.25 6.92
C ASN A 267 0.65 22.27 7.45
N ASP A 268 0.49 22.69 8.70
CA ASP A 268 1.43 23.61 9.41
C ASP A 268 2.91 23.17 9.38
N LYS A 269 3.17 21.88 9.21
CA LYS A 269 4.52 21.29 9.20
C LYS A 269 5.10 21.10 7.81
N VAL A 270 4.27 20.84 6.80
CA VAL A 270 4.70 20.51 5.43
C VAL A 270 3.65 21.02 4.46
N SER A 271 4.08 21.85 3.52
CA SER A 271 3.28 22.25 2.36
C SER A 271 4.02 21.89 1.07
N ILE A 272 3.35 21.13 0.21
CA ILE A 272 3.82 20.81 -1.14
C ILE A 272 3.02 21.65 -2.12
N ASP A 273 3.70 22.52 -2.87
CA ASP A 273 3.06 23.35 -3.88
C ASP A 273 2.93 22.60 -5.20
N PHE A 274 1.72 22.25 -5.63
CA PHE A 274 1.47 21.55 -6.89
C PHE A 274 1.39 22.48 -8.12
N ARG A 275 1.49 23.80 -7.93
CA ARG A 275 1.42 24.76 -9.04
C ARG A 275 2.41 24.46 -10.17
N PRO A 276 3.69 24.09 -9.93
CA PRO A 276 4.62 23.76 -11.01
C PRO A 276 4.15 22.59 -11.88
N LEU A 277 3.57 21.55 -11.26
CA LEU A 277 3.00 20.41 -11.98
C LEU A 277 1.79 20.84 -12.81
N TYR A 278 0.82 21.55 -12.22
CA TYR A 278 -0.38 21.97 -12.95
C TYR A 278 -0.05 22.95 -14.09
N GLN A 279 0.90 23.87 -13.85
CA GLN A 279 1.39 24.77 -14.88
C GLN A 279 2.07 24.00 -16.01
N CYS A 280 2.86 22.96 -15.68
CA CYS A 280 3.47 22.08 -16.66
C CYS A 280 2.41 21.35 -17.51
N ILE A 281 1.43 20.70 -16.87
CA ILE A 281 0.32 20.02 -17.57
C ILE A 281 -0.40 20.99 -18.51
N HIS A 282 -0.80 22.17 -18.01
CA HIS A 282 -1.53 23.15 -18.79
C HIS A 282 -0.73 23.67 -20.00
N ILE A 283 0.59 23.81 -19.87
CA ILE A 283 1.45 24.27 -20.97
C ILE A 283 1.64 23.16 -22.01
N TYR A 284 1.83 21.92 -21.57
CA TYR A 284 1.94 20.78 -22.48
C TYR A 284 0.62 20.48 -23.20
N ASP A 285 -0.52 20.70 -22.55
CA ASP A 285 -1.84 20.67 -23.18
C ASP A 285 -1.97 21.75 -24.25
N ALA A 286 -1.51 22.99 -23.96
CA ALA A 286 -1.52 24.07 -24.95
C ALA A 286 -0.55 23.87 -26.13
N LEU A 287 0.41 22.94 -25.99
CA LEU A 287 1.37 22.57 -27.04
C LEU A 287 0.97 21.26 -27.77
N ASP A 288 -0.14 20.62 -27.41
CA ASP A 288 -0.58 19.31 -27.90
C ASP A 288 0.46 18.17 -27.69
N LEU A 289 1.23 18.25 -26.60
CA LEU A 289 2.29 17.28 -26.26
C LEU A 289 2.04 16.54 -24.93
N ARG A 290 0.79 16.44 -24.50
CA ARG A 290 0.40 15.83 -23.21
C ARG A 290 0.94 14.41 -23.01
N GLU A 291 0.86 13.56 -24.04
CA GLU A 291 1.31 12.16 -23.99
C GLU A 291 2.82 12.03 -23.72
N GLU A 292 3.62 12.96 -24.24
CA GLU A 292 5.06 13.00 -24.01
C GLU A 292 5.36 13.32 -22.52
N LEU A 293 4.61 14.27 -21.93
CA LEU A 293 4.75 14.61 -20.52
C LEU A 293 4.31 13.45 -19.61
N GLN A 294 3.18 12.80 -19.92
CA GLN A 294 2.70 11.64 -19.17
C GLN A 294 3.75 10.53 -19.13
N THR A 295 4.30 10.19 -20.30
CA THR A 295 5.34 9.17 -20.41
C THR A 295 6.60 9.56 -19.61
N SER A 296 7.07 10.80 -19.74
CA SER A 296 8.23 11.28 -18.99
C SER A 296 7.99 11.27 -17.48
N TYR A 297 6.82 11.73 -17.03
CA TYR A 297 6.44 11.77 -15.62
C TYR A 297 6.37 10.37 -15.03
N GLN A 298 5.72 9.43 -15.73
CA GLN A 298 5.62 8.04 -15.31
C GLN A 298 7.00 7.39 -15.18
N GLN A 299 7.90 7.61 -16.15
CA GLN A 299 9.26 7.09 -16.10
C GLN A 299 10.06 7.66 -14.92
N ASP A 300 9.99 8.97 -14.69
CA ASP A 300 10.69 9.63 -13.59
C ASP A 300 10.18 9.13 -12.23
N ARG A 301 8.86 9.02 -12.05
CA ARG A 301 8.25 8.50 -10.81
C ARG A 301 8.54 7.03 -10.58
N ARG A 302 8.52 6.20 -11.63
CA ARG A 302 8.93 4.79 -11.55
C ARG A 302 10.41 4.64 -11.18
N ALA A 303 11.28 5.48 -11.72
CA ALA A 303 12.70 5.50 -11.36
C ALA A 303 12.89 5.90 -9.90
N GLN A 304 12.19 6.93 -9.42
CA GLN A 304 12.23 7.36 -8.02
C GLN A 304 11.77 6.26 -7.06
N ALA A 305 10.64 5.60 -7.35
CA ALA A 305 10.14 4.51 -6.52
C ALA A 305 11.13 3.33 -6.46
N ASN A 306 11.75 2.97 -7.59
CA ASN A 306 12.77 1.92 -7.62
C ASN A 306 14.03 2.27 -6.81
N LEU A 307 14.40 3.56 -6.75
CA LEU A 307 15.54 4.02 -5.95
C LEU A 307 15.29 3.93 -4.44
N LEU A 308 14.04 4.04 -3.97
CA LEU A 308 13.70 3.89 -2.55
C LEU A 308 14.10 2.50 -2.03
N LEU A 309 13.81 1.46 -2.82
CA LEU A 309 14.02 0.06 -2.42
C LEU A 309 15.43 -0.47 -2.67
N ASN A 310 16.28 0.26 -3.39
CA ASN A 310 17.68 -0.12 -3.62
C ASN A 310 18.60 0.24 -2.43
N GLN A 311 18.08 0.96 -1.44
CA GLN A 311 18.79 1.23 -0.19
C GLN A 311 18.76 -0.06 0.64
N GLY A 312 19.89 -0.77 0.73
CA GLY A 312 19.98 -1.99 1.54
C GLY A 312 19.53 -1.73 2.97
N LEU A 313 18.68 -2.59 3.52
CA LEU A 313 18.15 -2.47 4.87
C LEU A 313 18.92 -3.36 5.84
N THR A 314 19.33 -2.81 6.98
CA THR A 314 19.75 -3.59 8.15
C THR A 314 18.67 -3.55 9.23
N PHE A 315 18.28 -4.71 9.73
CA PHE A 315 17.35 -4.85 10.85
C PHE A 315 18.15 -4.98 12.15
N ASP A 316 18.62 -3.84 12.66
CA ASP A 316 19.24 -3.74 13.97
C ASP A 316 18.26 -3.08 14.96
N ALA A 317 18.18 -3.63 16.17
CA ALA A 317 17.37 -3.05 17.25
C ALA A 317 17.89 -1.67 17.68
N ALA A 318 19.17 -1.36 17.43
CA ALA A 318 19.78 -0.08 17.78
C ALA A 318 19.51 1.03 16.73
N ASN A 319 19.33 0.70 15.46
CA ASN A 319 19.10 1.66 14.37
C ASN A 319 18.01 1.13 13.41
N PRO A 320 16.73 1.38 13.69
CA PRO A 320 15.64 0.90 12.84
C PRO A 320 15.59 1.73 11.54
N GLN A 321 16.19 1.21 10.48
CA GLN A 321 16.09 1.80 9.12
C GLN A 321 14.76 1.43 8.45
N PHE A 322 14.11 0.37 8.92
CA PHE A 322 12.88 -0.15 8.34
C PHE A 322 11.68 0.81 8.43
N PRO A 323 11.37 1.46 9.58
CA PRO A 323 10.30 2.46 9.64
C PRO A 323 10.54 3.64 8.71
N ALA A 324 11.78 4.12 8.56
CA ALA A 324 12.12 5.22 7.66
C ALA A 324 11.83 4.89 6.19
N LEU A 325 12.05 3.65 5.76
CA LEU A 325 11.67 3.21 4.42
C LEU A 325 10.14 3.24 4.25
N LEU A 326 9.38 2.76 5.24
CA LEU A 326 7.92 2.79 5.20
C LEU A 326 7.39 4.23 5.16
N GLU A 327 7.99 5.16 5.91
CA GLU A 327 7.68 6.59 5.85
C GLU A 327 7.87 7.15 4.43
N GLU A 328 9.03 6.89 3.81
CA GLU A 328 9.30 7.34 2.43
C GLU A 328 8.30 6.76 1.42
N MET A 329 7.95 5.48 1.55
CA MET A 329 6.98 4.82 0.69
C MET A 329 5.57 5.40 0.86
N VAL A 330 5.08 5.55 2.09
CA VAL A 330 3.76 6.14 2.37
C VAL A 330 3.71 7.54 1.79
N GLY A 331 4.74 8.35 2.03
CA GLY A 331 4.85 9.69 1.47
C GLY A 331 4.76 9.74 -0.05
N PHE A 332 5.47 8.83 -0.73
CA PHE A 332 5.43 8.72 -2.18
C PHE A 332 4.01 8.43 -2.69
N PHE A 333 3.33 7.41 -2.14
CA PHE A 333 2.00 7.00 -2.60
C PHE A 333 0.89 7.97 -2.20
N LEU A 334 1.00 8.69 -1.07
CA LEU A 334 0.05 9.77 -0.75
C LEU A 334 0.15 10.92 -1.74
N VAL A 335 1.36 11.29 -2.17
CA VAL A 335 1.53 12.32 -3.20
C VAL A 335 0.96 11.85 -4.54
N GLU A 336 1.19 10.59 -4.95
CA GLU A 336 0.57 10.04 -6.16
C GLU A 336 -0.96 10.04 -6.07
N HIS A 337 -1.51 9.64 -4.93
CA HIS A 337 -2.96 9.65 -4.70
C HIS A 337 -3.53 11.07 -4.79
N HIS A 338 -2.84 12.07 -4.23
CA HIS A 338 -3.22 13.46 -4.38
C HIS A 338 -3.18 13.91 -5.85
N VAL A 339 -2.12 13.56 -6.59
CA VAL A 339 -2.00 13.86 -8.02
C VAL A 339 -3.14 13.24 -8.83
N ILE A 340 -3.55 12.00 -8.55
CA ILE A 340 -4.71 11.36 -9.21
C ILE A 340 -5.99 12.16 -8.97
N GLN A 341 -6.20 12.64 -7.74
CA GLN A 341 -7.42 13.38 -7.38
C GLN A 341 -7.47 14.80 -7.95
N THR A 342 -6.33 15.46 -8.12
CA THR A 342 -6.28 16.89 -8.48
C THR A 342 -5.95 17.17 -9.94
N THR A 343 -5.32 16.23 -10.65
CA THR A 343 -4.96 16.43 -12.07
C THR A 343 -6.13 16.15 -13.01
N PRO A 344 -6.11 16.68 -14.24
CA PRO A 344 -7.16 16.42 -15.22
C PRO A 344 -7.29 14.92 -15.51
N ALA A 345 -8.53 14.47 -15.71
CA ALA A 345 -8.84 13.07 -16.02
C ALA A 345 -7.93 12.55 -17.16
N GLY A 346 -7.34 11.37 -16.93
CA GLY A 346 -6.43 10.71 -17.86
C GLY A 346 -4.98 11.18 -17.81
N PHE A 347 -4.58 12.15 -16.95
CA PHE A 347 -3.15 12.48 -16.81
C PHE A 347 -2.36 11.37 -16.11
N ARG A 348 -2.89 10.90 -14.97
CA ARG A 348 -2.34 9.79 -14.20
C ARG A 348 -3.42 8.73 -14.00
N GLU A 349 -3.21 7.53 -14.51
CA GLU A 349 -4.16 6.43 -14.37
C GLU A 349 -3.96 5.70 -13.05
N GLU A 350 -5.06 5.31 -12.39
CA GLU A 350 -5.04 4.57 -11.12
C GLU A 350 -4.39 3.19 -11.29
N ALA A 351 -4.66 2.50 -12.41
CA ALA A 351 -4.09 1.19 -12.73
C ALA A 351 -2.55 1.20 -12.77
N GLU A 352 -1.93 2.27 -13.29
CA GLU A 352 -0.47 2.38 -13.33
C GLU A 352 0.16 2.57 -11.95
N VAL A 353 -0.55 3.28 -11.06
CA VAL A 353 -0.11 3.46 -9.67
C VAL A 353 -0.28 2.15 -8.90
N ASP A 354 -1.36 1.41 -9.15
CA ASP A 354 -1.60 0.07 -8.60
C ASP A 354 -0.53 -0.93 -9.03
N ASP A 355 -0.12 -0.94 -10.30
CA ASP A 355 0.96 -1.80 -10.79
C ASP A 355 2.31 -1.47 -10.12
N LEU A 356 2.58 -0.17 -9.92
CA LEU A 356 3.77 0.29 -9.21
C LEU A 356 3.72 -0.14 -7.74
N TRP A 357 2.57 0.03 -7.10
CA TRP A 357 2.31 -0.39 -5.72
C TRP A 357 2.49 -1.91 -5.54
N ASP A 358 1.97 -2.72 -6.47
CA ASP A 358 2.09 -4.17 -6.42
C ASP A 358 3.55 -4.65 -6.54
N THR A 359 4.31 -3.99 -7.43
CA THR A 359 5.76 -4.21 -7.57
C THR A 359 6.51 -3.84 -6.29
N MET A 360 6.18 -2.70 -5.69
CA MET A 360 6.80 -2.23 -4.45
C MET A 360 6.47 -3.15 -3.27
N CYS A 361 5.21 -3.60 -3.14
CA CYS A 361 4.80 -4.56 -2.13
C CYS A 361 5.59 -5.86 -2.23
N THR A 362 5.71 -6.42 -3.43
CA THR A 362 6.44 -7.68 -3.66
C THR A 362 7.90 -7.56 -3.19
N ARG A 363 8.56 -6.45 -3.52
CA ARG A 363 9.93 -6.19 -3.08
C ARG A 363 10.04 -5.96 -1.57
N VAL A 364 9.10 -5.25 -0.94
CA VAL A 364 9.10 -5.10 0.53
C VAL A 364 8.97 -6.47 1.21
N VAL A 365 8.09 -7.34 0.71
CA VAL A 365 7.96 -8.72 1.19
C VAL A 365 9.28 -9.47 1.08
N ASP A 366 9.97 -9.37 -0.05
CA ASP A 366 11.27 -10.02 -0.27
C ASP A 366 12.35 -9.47 0.68
N ILE A 367 12.44 -8.14 0.84
CA ILE A 367 13.43 -7.50 1.71
C ILE A 367 13.20 -7.88 3.17
N VAL A 368 11.95 -7.80 3.65
CA VAL A 368 11.61 -8.17 5.04
C VAL A 368 11.87 -9.65 5.29
N SER A 369 11.48 -10.52 4.36
CA SER A 369 11.69 -11.97 4.47
C SER A 369 13.17 -12.33 4.49
N LEU A 370 13.97 -11.70 3.63
CA LEU A 370 15.42 -11.92 3.57
C LEU A 370 16.10 -11.44 4.86
N ALA A 371 15.75 -10.26 5.33
CA ALA A 371 16.42 -9.65 6.47
C ALA A 371 16.07 -10.31 7.81
N LEU A 372 14.84 -10.81 7.95
CA LEU A 372 14.41 -11.50 9.18
C LEU A 372 14.74 -13.00 9.19
N ARG A 373 15.21 -13.57 8.07
CA ARG A 373 15.52 -15.00 7.94
C ARG A 373 16.42 -15.53 9.06
N ASP A 374 17.47 -14.77 9.40
CA ASP A 374 18.49 -15.16 10.37
C ASP A 374 18.32 -14.46 11.74
N CYS A 375 17.27 -13.64 11.90
CA CYS A 375 16.96 -12.99 13.16
C CYS A 375 16.28 -13.96 14.13
N ASN A 376 16.88 -14.14 15.31
CA ASN A 376 16.33 -14.97 16.40
C ASN A 376 15.69 -14.15 17.53
N ASP A 377 15.75 -12.81 17.47
CA ASP A 377 15.17 -11.96 18.50
C ASP A 377 13.67 -11.72 18.27
N THR A 378 12.85 -12.30 19.14
CA THR A 378 11.40 -12.10 19.22
C THR A 378 10.96 -10.63 19.25
N LYS A 379 11.75 -9.71 19.82
CA LYS A 379 11.38 -8.29 19.92
C LYS A 379 11.42 -7.58 18.57
N VAL A 380 12.35 -7.96 17.70
CA VAL A 380 12.49 -7.40 16.35
C VAL A 380 11.26 -7.75 15.51
N TYR A 381 10.74 -8.98 15.63
CA TYR A 381 9.51 -9.40 14.96
C TYR A 381 8.29 -8.59 15.43
N VAL A 382 8.17 -8.32 16.73
CA VAL A 382 7.07 -7.50 17.28
C VAL A 382 7.15 -6.06 16.74
N SER A 383 8.34 -5.47 16.70
CA SER A 383 8.56 -4.12 16.18
C SER A 383 8.29 -4.03 14.67
N ALA A 384 8.78 -5.01 13.90
CA ALA A 384 8.52 -5.10 12.46
C ALA A 384 7.02 -5.27 12.18
N LYS A 385 6.33 -6.14 12.92
CA LYS A 385 4.89 -6.33 12.83
C LYS A 385 4.13 -5.04 13.13
N ALA A 386 4.49 -4.31 14.20
CA ALA A 386 3.85 -3.03 14.52
C ALA A 386 4.01 -2.00 13.38
N SER A 387 5.22 -1.90 12.82
CA SER A 387 5.53 -0.97 11.72
C SER A 387 4.76 -1.33 10.43
N VAL A 388 4.76 -2.61 10.02
CA VAL A 388 4.02 -3.11 8.86
C VAL A 388 2.51 -2.98 9.06
N GLN A 389 2.00 -3.21 10.28
CA GLN A 389 0.57 -3.09 10.56
C GLN A 389 0.10 -1.64 10.44
N THR A 390 0.83 -0.67 11.00
CA THR A 390 0.50 0.76 10.85
C THR A 390 0.58 1.18 9.37
N PHE A 391 1.56 0.67 8.64
CA PHE A 391 1.71 0.89 7.20
C PHE A 391 0.51 0.37 6.39
N ILE A 392 0.08 -0.88 6.62
CA ILE A 392 -1.10 -1.48 5.98
C ILE A 392 -2.34 -0.63 6.26
N GLN A 393 -2.58 -0.28 7.52
CA GLN A 393 -3.78 0.48 7.90
C GLN A 393 -3.77 1.90 7.32
N THR A 394 -2.61 2.54 7.19
CA THR A 394 -2.52 3.88 6.60
C THR A 394 -2.94 3.85 5.12
N LEU A 395 -2.42 2.89 4.35
CA LEU A 395 -2.66 2.82 2.90
C LEU A 395 -4.01 2.20 2.54
N GLU A 396 -4.54 1.29 3.37
CA GLU A 396 -5.92 0.80 3.22
C GLU A 396 -6.95 1.94 3.35
N GLY A 397 -6.63 2.98 4.12
CA GLY A 397 -7.44 4.20 4.20
C GLY A 397 -7.51 5.01 2.89
N TYR A 398 -6.54 4.83 2.00
CA TYR A 398 -6.46 5.45 0.67
C TYR A 398 -6.80 4.46 -0.46
N SER A 399 -7.56 3.40 -0.13
CA SER A 399 -8.03 2.36 -1.07
C SER A 399 -6.96 1.55 -1.79
N PHE A 400 -5.70 1.52 -1.31
CA PHE A 400 -4.67 0.66 -1.89
C PHE A 400 -4.83 -0.82 -1.48
N PRO A 401 -4.58 -1.78 -2.39
CA PRO A 401 -4.70 -3.21 -2.09
C PRO A 401 -3.56 -3.73 -1.20
N VAL A 402 -3.88 -4.27 -0.03
CA VAL A 402 -2.88 -4.68 1.00
C VAL A 402 -2.75 -6.20 1.19
N ALA A 403 -3.30 -7.01 0.28
CA ALA A 403 -3.37 -8.47 0.44
C ALA A 403 -1.99 -9.14 0.64
N LYS A 404 -0.98 -8.74 -0.16
CA LYS A 404 0.40 -9.29 -0.06
C LYS A 404 1.07 -8.99 1.29
N LEU A 405 0.82 -7.79 1.84
CA LEU A 405 1.37 -7.38 3.13
C LEU A 405 0.69 -8.10 4.30
N ASN A 406 -0.61 -8.37 4.19
CA ASN A 406 -1.31 -9.22 5.16
C ASN A 406 -0.78 -10.66 5.15
N ALA A 407 -0.47 -11.22 3.97
CA ALA A 407 0.19 -12.52 3.86
C ALA A 407 1.59 -12.51 4.48
N LEU A 408 2.37 -11.43 4.28
CA LEU A 408 3.66 -11.26 4.97
C LEU A 408 3.49 -11.29 6.50
N LEU A 409 2.51 -10.57 7.06
CA LEU A 409 2.25 -10.60 8.50
C LEU A 409 1.95 -12.02 9.03
N LEU A 410 1.26 -12.85 8.26
CA LEU A 410 1.06 -14.27 8.60
C LEU A 410 2.37 -15.05 8.57
N THR A 411 3.20 -14.89 7.54
CA THR A 411 4.51 -15.56 7.49
C THR A 411 5.43 -15.13 8.63
N LEU A 412 5.39 -13.86 9.04
CA LEU A 412 6.11 -13.36 10.21
C LEU A 412 5.57 -13.98 11.50
N PHE A 413 4.25 -14.17 11.59
CA PHE A 413 3.62 -14.86 12.72
C PHE A 413 4.03 -16.33 12.82
N GLU A 414 4.04 -17.08 11.71
CA GLU A 414 4.52 -18.48 11.67
C GLU A 414 5.98 -18.58 12.11
N ARG A 415 6.84 -17.67 11.65
CA ARG A 415 8.25 -17.64 12.06
C ARG A 415 8.41 -17.27 13.54
N TYR A 416 7.63 -16.30 14.03
CA TYR A 416 7.61 -15.92 15.44
C TYR A 416 7.14 -17.08 16.33
N ALA A 417 6.11 -17.80 15.92
CA ALA A 417 5.61 -19.02 16.54
C ALA A 417 6.68 -20.10 16.66
N HIS A 418 7.48 -20.30 15.61
CA HIS A 418 8.64 -21.21 15.64
C HIS A 418 9.74 -20.75 16.61
N LEU A 419 10.08 -19.46 16.67
CA LEU A 419 11.09 -18.96 17.60
C LEU A 419 10.65 -19.12 19.07
N LEU A 420 9.37 -18.86 19.36
CA LEU A 420 8.76 -19.10 20.67
C LEU A 420 8.84 -20.58 21.06
N ARG A 421 8.55 -21.47 20.10
CA ARG A 421 8.66 -22.92 20.30
C ARG A 421 10.08 -23.34 20.64
N ASP A 422 11.08 -22.83 19.91
CA ASP A 422 12.48 -23.19 20.11
C ASP A 422 12.99 -22.72 21.49
N ARG A 423 12.57 -21.52 21.92
CA ARG A 423 12.85 -21.01 23.27
C ARG A 423 12.21 -21.90 24.35
N PHE A 424 10.91 -22.17 24.23
CA PHE A 424 10.20 -23.07 25.15
C PHE A 424 10.88 -24.44 25.23
N SER A 425 11.28 -25.00 24.09
CA SER A 425 11.97 -26.28 24.02
C SER A 425 13.30 -26.26 24.78
N SER A 426 14.06 -25.17 24.68
CA SER A 426 15.33 -25.00 25.40
C SER A 426 15.09 -24.92 26.91
N ASP A 427 14.15 -24.07 27.33
CA ASP A 427 13.79 -23.86 28.73
C ASP A 427 13.26 -25.16 29.37
N PHE A 428 12.40 -25.91 28.66
CA PHE A 428 11.88 -27.20 29.11
C PHE A 428 12.97 -28.26 29.28
N GLN A 429 13.86 -28.39 28.30
CA GLN A 429 14.95 -29.38 28.37
C GLN A 429 15.92 -29.07 29.50
N GLN A 430 16.17 -27.78 29.77
CA GLN A 430 16.96 -27.35 30.92
C GLN A 430 16.27 -27.72 32.24
N ALA A 431 14.99 -27.37 32.40
CA ALA A 431 14.21 -27.68 33.59
C ALA A 431 14.13 -29.20 33.86
N MET A 432 14.01 -30.02 32.81
CA MET A 432 13.99 -31.48 32.95
C MET A 432 15.33 -32.06 33.41
N ARG A 433 16.47 -31.50 32.96
CA ARG A 433 17.81 -31.93 33.39
C ARG A 433 18.10 -31.57 34.83
N GLU A 434 17.69 -30.38 35.26
CA GLU A 434 17.95 -29.88 36.63
C GLU A 434 17.12 -30.61 37.69
N THR A 435 15.87 -30.97 37.38
CA THR A 435 14.90 -31.44 38.39
C THR A 435 14.93 -32.95 38.67
N GLN A 436 15.54 -33.76 37.79
CA GLN A 436 15.65 -35.24 37.92
C GLN A 436 14.35 -35.95 38.37
N HIS A 437 13.18 -35.40 38.01
CA HIS A 437 11.87 -35.90 38.43
C HIS A 437 11.72 -36.14 39.94
N GLN A 438 12.18 -35.20 40.78
CA GLN A 438 11.87 -35.21 42.22
C GLN A 438 10.61 -34.39 42.53
N PRO A 439 9.82 -34.77 43.55
CA PRO A 439 8.70 -33.97 44.04
C PRO A 439 9.16 -32.59 44.49
N MET A 440 8.40 -31.54 44.15
CA MET A 440 8.71 -30.17 44.58
C MET A 440 8.34 -29.98 46.06
N VAL A 441 9.27 -29.53 46.89
CA VAL A 441 9.01 -29.20 48.30
C VAL A 441 8.86 -27.70 48.47
N VAL A 442 7.77 -27.28 49.11
CA VAL A 442 7.46 -25.89 49.39
C VAL A 442 7.64 -25.61 50.88
N SER A 443 8.37 -24.54 51.22
CA SER A 443 8.68 -24.21 52.61
C SER A 443 7.75 -23.14 53.19
N ASN A 444 7.14 -22.31 52.34
CA ASN A 444 6.33 -21.15 52.74
C ASN A 444 4.97 -21.09 52.03
N ALA A 445 3.98 -20.49 52.69
CA ALA A 445 2.64 -20.27 52.11
C ALA A 445 2.67 -19.35 50.87
N GLU A 446 3.59 -18.38 50.82
CA GLU A 446 3.73 -17.48 49.66
C GLU A 446 4.24 -18.20 48.41
N GLU A 447 5.15 -19.16 48.58
CA GLU A 447 5.65 -20.00 47.49
C GLU A 447 4.53 -20.91 46.96
N LEU A 448 3.73 -21.47 47.86
CA LEU A 448 2.56 -22.28 47.49
C LEU A 448 1.56 -21.46 46.67
N GLN A 449 1.25 -20.23 47.10
CA GLN A 449 0.33 -19.35 46.38
C GLN A 449 0.83 -18.99 44.97
N LYS A 450 2.14 -18.78 44.80
CA LYS A 450 2.76 -18.54 43.48
C LYS A 450 2.66 -19.76 42.56
N VAL A 451 2.80 -20.98 43.10
CA VAL A 451 2.65 -22.21 42.32
C VAL A 451 1.19 -22.43 41.94
N LEU A 452 0.25 -22.26 42.87
CA LEU A 452 -1.18 -22.42 42.64
C LEU A 452 -1.73 -21.41 41.63
N SER A 453 -1.18 -20.19 41.57
CA SER A 453 -1.63 -19.20 40.58
C SER A 453 -1.31 -19.61 39.15
N VAL A 454 -0.32 -20.49 38.94
CA VAL A 454 0.20 -20.88 37.63
C VAL A 454 -0.23 -22.29 37.22
N CYS A 455 -0.34 -23.22 38.16
CA CYS A 455 -0.70 -24.61 37.89
C CYS A 455 -2.19 -24.77 37.56
N TRP A 456 -2.50 -25.84 36.81
CA TRP A 456 -3.87 -26.33 36.65
C TRP A 456 -4.04 -27.58 37.52
N LEU A 457 -4.95 -27.52 38.48
CA LEU A 457 -5.18 -28.60 39.44
C LEU A 457 -6.64 -29.06 39.39
N LYS A 458 -6.91 -30.26 39.91
CA LYS A 458 -8.28 -30.76 39.96
C LYS A 458 -9.08 -29.89 40.94
N PRO A 459 -10.36 -29.60 40.64
CA PRO A 459 -11.18 -28.77 41.52
C PRO A 459 -11.30 -29.42 42.91
N GLY A 460 -10.77 -28.74 43.93
CA GLY A 460 -10.73 -29.20 45.31
C GLY A 460 -9.31 -29.46 45.87
N ASP A 461 -8.34 -29.76 45.02
CA ASP A 461 -6.96 -30.04 45.45
C ASP A 461 -6.27 -28.77 46.01
N ASP A 462 -6.58 -27.60 45.46
CA ASP A 462 -6.08 -26.30 45.94
C ASP A 462 -6.43 -26.05 47.41
N ALA A 463 -7.67 -26.37 47.80
CA ALA A 463 -8.16 -26.17 49.15
C ALA A 463 -7.53 -27.14 50.15
N LEU A 464 -7.18 -28.36 49.71
CA LEU A 464 -6.50 -29.38 50.52
C LEU A 464 -5.02 -29.04 50.72
N LEU A 465 -4.34 -28.53 49.69
CA LEU A 465 -2.95 -28.10 49.77
C LEU A 465 -2.78 -26.87 50.68
N CYS A 466 -3.71 -25.91 50.63
CA CYS A 466 -3.70 -24.74 51.51
C CYS A 466 -3.96 -25.07 52.99
N GLN A 467 -4.60 -26.20 53.31
CA GLN A 467 -4.87 -26.63 54.69
C GLN A 467 -3.70 -27.41 55.32
N SER A 468 -2.66 -27.73 54.55
CA SER A 468 -1.55 -28.58 54.96
C SER A 468 -0.41 -27.77 55.61
N GLY A 469 0.30 -28.37 56.58
CA GLY A 469 1.46 -27.74 57.24
C GLY A 469 2.75 -27.79 56.40
N PHE A 470 3.66 -26.84 56.62
CA PHE A 470 4.95 -26.76 55.92
C PHE A 470 6.06 -27.51 56.69
N PRO A 471 7.05 -28.12 56.01
CA PRO A 471 7.27 -28.15 54.56
C PRO A 471 6.36 -29.17 53.85
N LEU A 472 5.74 -28.74 52.75
CA LEU A 472 4.79 -29.55 51.98
C LEU A 472 5.45 -30.09 50.72
N SER A 473 5.46 -31.41 50.55
CA SER A 473 5.84 -32.04 49.28
C SER A 473 4.64 -32.07 48.33
N LEU A 474 4.76 -31.38 47.20
CA LEU A 474 3.76 -31.40 46.15
C LEU A 474 3.79 -32.73 45.37
N PRO A 475 2.65 -33.16 44.81
CA PRO A 475 2.57 -34.42 44.07
C PRO A 475 3.31 -34.38 42.72
N PHE A 476 3.63 -33.20 42.20
CA PHE A 476 4.33 -32.99 40.92
C PHE A 476 5.75 -32.42 41.12
N SER A 477 6.60 -32.61 40.12
CA SER A 477 7.94 -32.01 40.10
C SER A 477 7.90 -30.55 39.71
N GLN A 478 8.98 -29.81 40.03
CA GLN A 478 9.14 -28.40 39.66
C GLN A 478 9.05 -28.14 38.14
N THR A 479 9.29 -29.16 37.32
CA THR A 479 9.11 -29.11 35.86
C THR A 479 7.68 -28.72 35.48
N TYR A 480 6.66 -29.22 36.19
CA TYR A 480 5.26 -29.01 35.81
C TYR A 480 4.79 -27.56 35.98
N PRO A 481 4.98 -26.88 37.13
CA PRO A 481 4.65 -25.47 37.30
C PRO A 481 5.38 -24.56 36.30
N LEU A 482 6.67 -24.80 36.05
CA LEU A 482 7.46 -24.02 35.09
C LEU A 482 6.87 -24.16 33.68
N CYS A 483 6.52 -25.37 33.26
CA CYS A 483 5.84 -25.59 31.97
C CYS A 483 4.50 -24.88 31.88
N CYS A 484 3.70 -24.90 32.95
CA CYS A 484 2.40 -24.21 32.96
C CYS A 484 2.58 -22.69 32.86
N MET A 485 3.60 -22.14 33.51
CA MET A 485 3.98 -20.73 33.41
C MET A 485 4.34 -20.39 31.97
N ASP A 486 5.21 -21.19 31.37
CA ASP A 486 5.72 -20.95 30.02
C ASP A 486 4.62 -21.13 28.97
N MET A 487 3.71 -22.09 29.15
CA MET A 487 2.54 -22.27 28.27
C MET A 487 1.59 -21.07 28.33
N ARG A 488 1.30 -20.54 29.53
CA ARG A 488 0.46 -19.34 29.67
C ARG A 488 1.12 -18.12 29.05
N ASN A 489 2.40 -17.91 29.34
CA ASN A 489 3.18 -16.81 28.76
C ASN A 489 3.28 -16.93 27.23
N LEU A 490 3.41 -18.15 26.71
CA LEU A 490 3.39 -18.42 25.29
C LEU A 490 2.03 -18.05 24.70
N VAL A 491 0.92 -18.57 25.24
CA VAL A 491 -0.43 -18.21 24.78
C VAL A 491 -0.68 -16.71 24.83
N ASP A 492 -0.25 -16.03 25.91
CA ASP A 492 -0.37 -14.57 26.03
C ASP A 492 0.46 -13.86 24.95
N GLN A 493 1.72 -14.25 24.73
CA GLN A 493 2.57 -13.66 23.68
C GLN A 493 2.01 -13.91 22.28
N TYR A 494 1.43 -15.08 22.02
CA TYR A 494 0.73 -15.38 20.77
C TYR A 494 -0.47 -14.45 20.57
N TYR A 495 -1.32 -14.29 21.58
CA TYR A 495 -2.50 -13.41 21.45
C TYR A 495 -2.13 -11.93 21.38
N VAL A 496 -1.11 -11.48 22.13
CA VAL A 496 -0.57 -10.12 22.03
C VAL A 496 0.03 -9.87 20.64
N PHE A 497 0.72 -10.85 20.06
CA PHE A 497 1.21 -10.74 18.69
C PHE A 497 0.05 -10.73 17.69
N SER A 498 -0.99 -11.53 17.92
CA SER A 498 -2.20 -11.55 17.09
C SER A 498 -3.01 -10.25 17.20
N ASP A 499 -2.90 -9.52 18.31
CA ASP A 499 -3.60 -8.26 18.56
C ASP A 499 -3.24 -7.19 17.53
N GLY A 500 -4.16 -6.93 16.60
CA GLY A 500 -4.02 -5.92 15.56
C GLY A 500 -3.82 -6.46 14.14
N LEU A 501 -3.56 -7.76 13.96
CA LEU A 501 -3.75 -8.39 12.65
C LEU A 501 -5.23 -8.26 12.31
N SER A 502 -5.59 -7.64 11.18
CA SER A 502 -6.98 -7.33 10.83
C SER A 502 -7.91 -8.53 11.03
N PHE A 503 -8.63 -8.49 12.15
CA PHE A 503 -9.36 -9.56 12.80
C PHE A 503 -10.66 -9.96 12.07
N SER A 504 -10.71 -10.04 10.74
CA SER A 504 -11.93 -10.53 10.06
C SER A 504 -11.69 -11.78 9.24
N GLN A 505 -10.55 -11.89 8.55
CA GLN A 505 -10.32 -12.99 7.61
C GLN A 505 -9.43 -14.11 8.17
N ASN A 506 -8.37 -13.78 8.93
CA ASN A 506 -7.31 -14.76 9.23
C ASN A 506 -7.38 -15.39 10.63
N HIS A 507 -8.41 -15.10 11.42
CA HIS A 507 -8.52 -15.66 12.78
C HIS A 507 -8.48 -17.18 12.82
N ARG A 508 -9.09 -17.84 11.82
CA ARG A 508 -9.08 -19.30 11.74
C ARG A 508 -7.66 -19.81 11.49
N GLU A 509 -6.90 -19.12 10.64
CA GLU A 509 -5.52 -19.47 10.33
C GLU A 509 -4.61 -19.25 11.56
N ILE A 510 -4.80 -18.14 12.29
CA ILE A 510 -4.07 -17.86 13.55
C ILE A 510 -4.37 -18.94 14.59
N ASP A 511 -5.64 -19.31 14.76
CA ASP A 511 -6.06 -20.37 15.69
C ASP A 511 -5.51 -21.74 15.25
N GLU A 512 -5.50 -22.04 13.95
CA GLU A 512 -4.93 -23.29 13.41
C GLU A 512 -3.40 -23.34 13.57
N ILE A 513 -2.69 -22.22 13.39
CA ILE A 513 -1.24 -22.10 13.63
C ILE A 513 -0.94 -22.26 15.12
N LEU A 514 -1.71 -21.60 16.00
CA LEU A 514 -1.58 -21.76 17.45
C LEU A 514 -1.83 -23.22 17.88
N GLN A 515 -2.89 -23.85 17.35
CA GLN A 515 -3.19 -25.25 17.63
C GLN A 515 -2.04 -26.15 17.24
N LYS A 516 -1.55 -26.05 15.99
CA LYS A 516 -0.43 -26.85 15.48
C LYS A 516 0.84 -26.61 16.29
N SER A 517 1.13 -25.36 16.63
CA SER A 517 2.33 -25.01 17.40
C SER A 517 2.28 -25.56 18.82
N LEU A 518 1.12 -25.48 19.49
CA LEU A 518 0.90 -26.06 20.81
C LEU A 518 0.94 -27.60 20.78
N ASP A 519 0.30 -28.23 19.79
CA ASP A 519 0.34 -29.69 19.63
C ASP A 519 1.76 -30.19 19.33
N GLU A 520 2.50 -29.52 18.46
CA GLU A 520 3.92 -29.83 18.22
C GLU A 520 4.75 -29.69 19.49
N LEU A 521 4.56 -28.61 20.26
CA LEU A 521 5.24 -28.40 21.54
C LEU A 521 4.95 -29.51 22.55
N LEU A 522 3.67 -29.77 22.79
CA LEU A 522 3.21 -30.72 23.79
C LEU A 522 3.54 -32.16 23.41
N ILE A 523 3.39 -32.52 22.14
CA ILE A 523 3.71 -33.86 21.65
C ILE A 523 5.23 -34.03 21.55
N GLN A 524 5.90 -33.22 20.74
CA GLN A 524 7.31 -33.44 20.41
C GLN A 524 8.25 -33.09 21.55
N GLN A 525 8.01 -32.03 22.32
CA GLN A 525 8.95 -31.65 23.39
C GLN A 525 8.57 -32.27 24.72
N VAL A 526 7.33 -32.06 25.17
CA VAL A 526 6.91 -32.50 26.51
C VAL A 526 6.69 -34.01 26.55
N SER A 527 5.81 -34.54 25.70
CA SER A 527 5.45 -35.95 25.74
C SER A 527 6.59 -36.88 25.29
N THR A 528 7.32 -36.55 24.21
CA THR A 528 8.51 -37.37 23.86
C THR A 528 9.65 -37.17 24.86
N GLY A 529 9.81 -35.98 25.46
CA GLY A 529 10.78 -35.76 26.55
C GLY A 529 10.51 -36.66 27.75
N ILE A 530 9.24 -36.74 28.17
CA ILE A 530 8.76 -37.65 29.22
C ILE A 530 9.01 -39.11 28.82
N ARG A 531 8.74 -39.51 27.56
CA ARG A 531 9.02 -40.87 27.08
C ARG A 531 10.51 -41.21 27.11
N ARG A 532 11.38 -40.30 26.65
CA ARG A 532 12.83 -40.51 26.71
C ARG A 532 13.31 -40.63 28.15
N SER A 533 12.78 -39.81 29.06
CA SER A 533 13.10 -39.94 30.49
C SER A 533 12.62 -41.28 31.05
N LEU A 534 11.40 -41.69 30.70
CA LEU A 534 10.88 -43.00 31.05
C LEU A 534 11.80 -44.11 30.54
N ASP A 535 12.20 -44.12 29.27
CA ASP A 535 13.07 -45.13 28.65
C ASP A 535 14.45 -45.19 29.30
N ASN A 536 15.08 -44.02 29.53
CA ASN A 536 16.39 -43.91 30.16
C ASN A 536 16.40 -44.31 31.64
N THR A 537 15.24 -44.26 32.31
CA THR A 537 15.12 -44.67 33.70
C THR A 537 15.17 -46.20 33.78
N ALA A 538 16.17 -46.72 34.50
CA ALA A 538 16.27 -48.15 34.79
C ALA A 538 15.01 -48.63 35.52
N ALA A 539 14.54 -49.83 35.18
CA ALA A 539 13.32 -50.43 35.76
C ALA A 539 13.35 -50.58 37.31
N ILE A 540 14.51 -50.33 37.92
CA ILE A 540 14.74 -50.43 39.37
C ILE A 540 14.27 -49.15 40.11
N ASN A 541 14.23 -47.98 39.46
CA ASN A 541 13.86 -46.71 40.09
C ASN A 541 12.35 -46.44 40.00
N LEU A 542 11.55 -47.30 40.64
CA LEU A 542 10.08 -47.23 40.62
C LEU A 542 9.50 -45.91 41.16
N SER A 543 10.15 -45.28 42.14
CA SER A 543 9.73 -43.97 42.66
C SER A 543 9.81 -42.86 41.61
N GLN A 544 10.88 -42.85 40.80
CA GLN A 544 11.04 -41.89 39.70
C GLN A 544 10.02 -42.14 38.60
N ILE A 545 9.76 -43.41 38.27
CA ILE A 545 8.72 -43.78 37.29
C ILE A 545 7.34 -43.33 37.77
N ALA A 546 7.03 -43.51 39.06
CA ALA A 546 5.78 -43.04 39.66
C ALA A 546 5.64 -41.51 39.55
N GLN A 547 6.71 -40.77 39.85
CA GLN A 547 6.70 -39.31 39.72
C GLN A 547 6.50 -38.86 38.27
N ILE A 548 7.11 -39.56 37.30
CA ILE A 548 6.91 -39.30 35.88
C ILE A 548 5.44 -39.56 35.47
N VAL A 549 4.81 -40.63 35.96
CA VAL A 549 3.40 -40.94 35.71
C VAL A 549 2.49 -39.85 36.27
N VAL A 550 2.73 -39.40 37.49
CA VAL A 550 1.94 -38.33 38.14
C VAL A 550 2.09 -37.01 37.39
N ASN A 551 3.31 -36.64 37.03
CA ASN A 551 3.56 -35.48 36.18
C ASN A 551 2.82 -35.59 34.84
N ALA A 552 2.84 -36.76 34.19
CA ALA A 552 2.14 -36.99 32.92
C ALA A 552 0.61 -36.90 33.05
N GLU A 553 0.03 -37.31 34.19
CA GLU A 553 -1.40 -37.12 34.47
C GLU A 553 -1.73 -35.63 34.67
N HIS A 554 -0.90 -34.90 35.42
CA HIS A 554 -1.06 -33.45 35.57
C HIS A 554 -0.90 -32.69 34.25
N PHE A 555 -0.01 -33.15 33.35
CA PHE A 555 0.10 -32.62 31.98
C PHE A 555 -1.12 -32.95 31.13
N HIS A 556 -1.73 -34.14 31.29
CA HIS A 556 -2.98 -34.47 30.61
C HIS A 556 -4.12 -33.55 31.07
N LEU A 557 -4.25 -33.32 32.38
CA LEU A 557 -5.20 -32.35 32.94
C LEU A 557 -4.93 -30.94 32.40
N ALA A 558 -3.66 -30.51 32.39
CA ALA A 558 -3.27 -29.21 31.84
C ALA A 558 -3.67 -29.03 30.39
N CYS A 559 -3.60 -30.08 29.55
CA CYS A 559 -4.06 -30.01 28.16
C CYS A 559 -5.56 -29.72 28.09
N VAL A 560 -6.38 -30.37 28.92
CA VAL A 560 -7.84 -30.14 28.96
C VAL A 560 -8.17 -28.73 29.45
N GLU A 561 -7.48 -28.25 30.48
CA GLU A 561 -7.68 -26.88 30.97
C GLU A 561 -7.15 -25.82 30.00
N LEU A 562 -6.10 -26.13 29.24
CA LEU A 562 -5.63 -25.28 28.16
C LEU A 562 -6.67 -25.17 27.04
N GLU A 563 -7.35 -26.27 26.68
CA GLU A 563 -8.47 -26.22 25.73
C GLU A 563 -9.61 -25.31 26.22
N ASN A 564 -9.92 -25.36 27.52
CA ASN A 564 -10.90 -24.48 28.16
C ASN A 564 -10.45 -23.02 28.15
N LEU A 565 -9.17 -22.74 28.46
CA LEU A 565 -8.56 -21.41 28.41
C LEU A 565 -8.65 -20.84 27.00
N LEU A 566 -8.25 -21.60 25.98
CA LEU A 566 -8.33 -21.19 24.59
C LEU A 566 -9.78 -20.93 24.17
N ALA A 567 -10.74 -21.71 24.66
CA ALA A 567 -12.16 -21.46 24.42
C ALA A 567 -12.65 -20.17 25.09
N ALA A 568 -12.19 -19.88 26.31
CA ALA A 568 -12.51 -18.66 27.03
C ALA A 568 -11.92 -17.40 26.37
N LEU A 569 -10.70 -17.48 25.85
CA LEU A 569 -10.04 -16.39 25.12
C LEU A 569 -10.73 -16.09 23.77
N ARG A 570 -11.39 -17.07 23.16
CA ARG A 570 -12.18 -16.91 21.92
C ARG A 570 -13.61 -16.39 22.17
N ALA A 571 -14.19 -16.64 23.34
CA ALA A 571 -15.54 -16.20 23.70
C ALA A 571 -15.79 -14.68 23.52
N PRO A 572 -14.90 -13.74 23.92
CA PRO A 572 -15.13 -12.31 23.74
C PRO A 572 -15.18 -11.87 22.26
N HIS A 573 -14.79 -12.71 21.30
CA HIS A 573 -14.81 -12.41 19.86
C HIS A 573 -16.05 -12.98 19.16
N GLY A 574 -17.07 -13.41 19.92
CA GLY A 574 -18.31 -13.98 19.39
C GLY A 574 -18.14 -15.38 18.79
N ARG A 575 -17.02 -16.05 19.05
CA ARG A 575 -16.65 -17.34 18.47
C ARG A 575 -16.77 -18.44 19.54
N GLY A 576 -17.85 -19.21 19.46
CA GLY A 576 -18.01 -20.44 20.22
C GLY A 576 -17.40 -21.62 19.47
N GLY A 577 -16.41 -22.29 20.06
CA GLY A 577 -15.84 -23.54 19.53
C GLY A 577 -14.78 -24.12 20.46
N LYS A 578 -14.90 -25.41 20.80
CA LYS A 578 -13.85 -26.13 21.52
C LYS A 578 -12.71 -26.41 20.54
N LEU A 579 -11.48 -25.99 20.87
CA LEU A 579 -10.29 -26.48 20.16
C LEU A 579 -9.93 -27.78 20.88
N GLN A 580 -9.78 -28.89 20.16
CA GLN A 580 -9.31 -30.14 20.76
C GLN A 580 -7.86 -30.33 20.36
N LEU A 581 -6.98 -30.49 21.35
CA LEU A 581 -5.56 -30.73 21.16
C LEU A 581 -5.35 -32.24 20.95
N ASP A 582 -4.61 -32.61 19.91
CA ASP A 582 -4.22 -34.01 19.71
C ASP A 582 -3.20 -34.48 20.77
N ALA A 583 -2.51 -33.54 21.42
CA ALA A 583 -1.64 -33.80 22.56
C ALA A 583 -2.32 -34.64 23.66
N SER A 584 -3.61 -34.40 23.93
CA SER A 584 -4.36 -35.12 24.96
C SER A 584 -4.36 -36.64 24.74
N LYS A 585 -4.57 -37.08 23.50
CA LYS A 585 -4.53 -38.51 23.11
C LYS A 585 -3.12 -39.08 23.25
N HIS A 586 -2.11 -38.30 22.91
CA HIS A 586 -0.71 -38.72 22.99
C HIS A 586 -0.22 -38.88 24.44
N PHE A 587 -0.70 -38.03 25.37
CA PHE A 587 -0.44 -38.21 26.80
C PHE A 587 -1.09 -39.47 27.36
N VAL A 588 -2.33 -39.80 26.96
CA VAL A 588 -2.97 -41.07 27.35
C VAL A 588 -2.16 -42.28 26.85
N ALA A 589 -1.65 -42.23 25.62
CA ALA A 589 -0.76 -43.28 25.11
C ALA A 589 0.56 -43.36 25.89
N THR A 590 1.12 -42.23 26.31
CA THR A 590 2.34 -42.17 27.13
C THR A 590 2.11 -42.76 28.52
N LEU A 591 0.96 -42.46 29.13
CA LEU A 591 0.55 -43.05 30.41
C LEU A 591 0.42 -44.57 30.30
N ARG A 592 -0.17 -45.10 29.23
CA ARG A 592 -0.25 -46.56 29.00
C ARG A 592 1.14 -47.22 28.93
N ILE A 593 2.09 -46.61 28.21
CA ILE A 593 3.46 -47.12 28.13
C ILE A 593 4.15 -47.11 29.50
N ALA A 594 3.89 -46.08 30.31
CA ALA A 594 4.40 -46.01 31.68
C ALA A 594 3.75 -47.06 32.59
N GLU A 595 2.43 -47.28 32.48
CA GLU A 595 1.71 -48.38 33.16
C GLU A 595 2.33 -49.74 32.80
N ASP A 596 2.56 -50.00 31.51
CA ASP A 596 3.17 -51.25 31.04
C ASP A 596 4.60 -51.43 31.57
N LYS A 597 5.41 -50.36 31.59
CA LYS A 597 6.77 -50.41 32.16
C LYS A 597 6.77 -50.70 33.65
N ILE A 598 5.82 -50.13 34.41
CA ILE A 598 5.61 -50.47 35.82
C ILE A 598 5.27 -51.96 35.94
N ASN A 599 4.30 -52.44 35.17
CA ASN A 599 3.90 -53.85 35.20
C ASN A 599 5.05 -54.80 34.90
N VAL A 600 5.90 -54.49 33.91
CA VAL A 600 7.10 -55.27 33.59
C VAL A 600 8.12 -55.24 34.73
N ALA A 601 8.34 -54.09 35.36
CA ALA A 601 9.25 -53.97 36.51
C ALA A 601 8.75 -54.80 37.71
N PHE A 602 7.44 -54.78 37.98
CA PHE A 602 6.82 -55.63 38.99
C PHE A 602 6.95 -57.11 38.64
N ALA A 603 6.62 -57.51 37.41
CA ALA A 603 6.75 -58.88 36.96
C ALA A 603 8.20 -59.40 37.12
N ALA A 604 9.20 -58.60 36.74
CA ALA A 604 10.61 -58.95 36.90
C ALA A 604 11.04 -59.10 38.37
N LYS A 605 10.46 -58.31 39.29
CA LYS A 605 10.71 -58.44 40.73
C LYS A 605 9.96 -59.61 41.35
N LEU A 606 8.71 -59.84 40.97
CA LEU A 606 7.94 -61.01 41.38
C LEU A 606 8.61 -62.29 40.89
N ASP A 607 9.21 -62.28 39.70
CA ASP A 607 10.03 -63.38 39.18
C ASP A 607 11.25 -63.70 40.04
N GLN A 608 11.88 -62.69 40.67
CA GLN A 608 12.98 -62.90 41.63
C GLN A 608 12.50 -63.62 42.89
N PHE A 609 11.32 -63.23 43.41
CA PHE A 609 10.70 -63.93 44.56
C PHE A 609 10.23 -65.34 44.18
N LEU A 610 9.66 -65.52 43.00
CA LEU A 610 9.27 -66.83 42.47
C LEU A 610 10.47 -67.76 42.27
N GLY A 611 11.66 -67.24 41.99
CA GLY A 611 12.89 -68.01 41.92
C GLY A 611 13.34 -68.60 43.26
N LEU A 612 12.84 -68.06 44.39
CA LEU A 612 13.06 -68.60 45.73
C LEU A 612 12.04 -69.69 46.10
N ALA A 613 11.03 -69.91 45.26
CA ALA A 613 9.98 -70.88 45.53
C ALA A 613 10.44 -72.30 45.16
N GLU A 614 10.59 -73.14 46.17
CA GLU A 614 10.85 -74.58 46.03
C GLU A 614 9.58 -75.37 46.38
N TYR A 615 8.86 -75.84 45.37
CA TYR A 615 7.70 -76.72 45.56
C TYR A 615 8.10 -78.19 45.39
N ASP A 616 7.93 -78.99 46.45
CA ASP A 616 7.96 -80.46 46.31
C ASP A 616 6.58 -80.95 45.87
N LEU A 617 6.40 -81.07 44.54
CA LEU A 617 5.16 -81.57 43.93
C LEU A 617 4.99 -83.09 44.08
N ALA A 618 5.97 -83.82 44.61
CA ALA A 618 5.93 -85.27 44.83
C ALA A 618 6.48 -85.68 46.21
N PRO A 619 5.86 -85.20 47.31
CA PRO A 619 6.34 -85.46 48.64
C PRO A 619 6.18 -86.96 48.99
N ALA A 620 7.03 -87.49 49.87
CA ALA A 620 7.08 -88.92 50.17
C ALA A 620 5.74 -89.43 50.75
N ALA A 621 5.32 -90.64 50.37
CA ALA A 621 4.05 -91.22 50.79
C ALA A 621 3.89 -91.17 52.32
N GLY A 622 2.87 -90.45 52.80
CA GLY A 622 2.59 -90.23 54.23
C GLY A 622 2.84 -88.81 54.75
N THR A 623 3.39 -87.91 53.93
CA THR A 623 3.45 -86.48 54.25
C THR A 623 2.12 -85.81 53.89
N ALA A 624 1.41 -85.27 54.88
CA ALA A 624 0.20 -84.49 54.65
C ALA A 624 0.54 -83.18 53.94
N ALA A 625 -0.40 -82.66 53.13
CA ALA A 625 -0.27 -81.34 52.52
C ALA A 625 0.02 -80.29 53.62
N GLN A 626 0.89 -79.33 53.33
CA GLN A 626 1.14 -78.22 54.26
C GLN A 626 -0.17 -77.44 54.44
N ALA A 627 -0.64 -77.33 55.69
CA ALA A 627 -1.87 -76.60 56.02
C ALA A 627 -1.66 -75.07 56.11
N GLN A 628 -0.41 -74.61 56.03
CA GLN A 628 -0.02 -73.20 56.08
C GLN A 628 0.56 -72.77 54.74
N HIS A 629 0.31 -71.53 54.37
CA HIS A 629 0.83 -70.92 53.15
C HIS A 629 2.36 -70.81 53.19
N SER A 630 3.00 -70.79 52.02
CA SER A 630 4.44 -70.65 51.89
C SER A 630 4.93 -69.29 52.44
N GLY A 631 6.03 -69.29 53.21
CA GLY A 631 6.57 -68.07 53.82
C GLY A 631 7.02 -67.01 52.80
N TRP A 632 7.57 -67.44 51.66
CA TRP A 632 7.99 -66.53 50.60
C TRP A 632 6.81 -65.79 49.95
N LEU A 633 5.60 -66.36 49.93
CA LEU A 633 4.39 -65.69 49.44
C LEU A 633 3.93 -64.59 50.39
N GLN A 634 4.07 -64.82 51.69
CA GLN A 634 3.81 -63.77 52.68
C GLN A 634 4.77 -62.60 52.48
N ASP A 635 6.08 -62.87 52.35
CA ASP A 635 7.09 -61.84 52.09
C ASP A 635 6.83 -61.10 50.76
N THR A 636 6.35 -61.80 49.74
CA THR A 636 6.02 -61.22 48.43
C THR A 636 4.81 -60.28 48.50
N VAL A 637 3.77 -60.68 49.23
CA VAL A 637 2.56 -59.85 49.44
C VAL A 637 2.86 -58.66 50.33
N ASP A 638 3.63 -58.85 51.41
CA ASP A 638 4.05 -57.78 52.30
C ASP A 638 4.96 -56.78 51.57
N TRP A 639 5.85 -57.27 50.70
CA TRP A 639 6.63 -56.41 49.80
C TRP A 639 5.74 -55.67 48.81
N LEU A 640 4.75 -56.31 48.18
CA LEU A 640 3.84 -55.69 47.21
C LEU A 640 3.04 -54.55 47.87
N ARG A 641 2.47 -54.81 49.05
CA ARG A 641 1.76 -53.80 49.85
C ARG A 641 2.68 -52.67 50.27
N THR A 642 3.85 -52.99 50.82
CA THR A 642 4.85 -51.98 51.21
C THR A 642 5.27 -51.12 50.01
N MET A 643 5.53 -51.73 48.85
CA MET A 643 5.92 -51.00 47.64
C MET A 643 4.80 -50.07 47.14
N MET A 644 3.54 -50.52 47.18
CA MET A 644 2.37 -49.72 46.77
C MET A 644 2.00 -48.61 47.75
N GLU A 645 2.12 -48.87 49.05
CA GLU A 645 1.74 -47.96 50.13
C GLU A 645 2.86 -47.01 50.57
N SER A 646 4.14 -47.33 50.32
CA SER A 646 5.27 -46.49 50.75
C SER A 646 6.07 -45.88 49.60
N VAL A 647 6.31 -46.62 48.51
CA VAL A 647 7.14 -46.14 47.38
C VAL A 647 6.30 -45.54 46.25
N LEU A 648 5.10 -46.08 46.04
CA LEU A 648 4.17 -45.65 44.99
C LEU A 648 2.94 -44.93 45.53
N VAL A 649 3.07 -44.25 46.68
CA VAL A 649 2.00 -43.46 47.30
C VAL A 649 1.35 -42.52 46.30
N LEU A 650 2.19 -41.88 45.48
CA LEU A 650 1.83 -40.83 44.53
C LEU A 650 1.00 -41.36 43.34
N LEU A 651 0.95 -42.68 43.11
CA LEU A 651 0.22 -43.26 41.98
C LEU A 651 -1.31 -43.15 42.18
N PRO A 652 -2.10 -42.90 41.11
CA PRO A 652 -3.55 -42.84 41.21
C PRO A 652 -4.18 -44.17 41.62
N PRO A 653 -5.34 -44.16 42.32
CA PRO A 653 -6.01 -45.39 42.77
C PRO A 653 -6.42 -46.29 41.61
N SER A 654 -6.78 -45.72 40.46
CA SER A 654 -7.12 -46.46 39.24
C SER A 654 -5.91 -47.22 38.67
N VAL A 655 -4.73 -46.62 38.69
CA VAL A 655 -3.50 -47.26 38.21
C VAL A 655 -3.03 -48.31 39.23
N LYS A 656 -3.09 -48.01 40.53
CA LYS A 656 -2.79 -48.98 41.59
C LYS A 656 -3.61 -50.26 41.44
N ALA A 657 -4.93 -50.14 41.26
CA ALA A 657 -5.81 -51.29 41.07
C ALA A 657 -5.42 -52.15 39.85
N LYS A 658 -5.04 -51.52 38.74
CA LYS A 658 -4.53 -52.24 37.55
C LYS A 658 -3.21 -52.93 37.81
N VAL A 659 -2.26 -52.27 38.47
CA VAL A 659 -0.95 -52.86 38.78
C VAL A 659 -1.09 -54.02 39.75
N TYR A 660 -1.94 -53.89 40.78
CA TYR A 660 -2.28 -55.02 41.66
C TYR A 660 -2.90 -56.17 40.87
N SER A 661 -3.89 -55.90 40.01
CA SER A 661 -4.49 -56.93 39.16
C SER A 661 -3.48 -57.62 38.24
N ALA A 662 -2.54 -56.88 37.67
CA ALA A 662 -1.49 -57.43 36.82
C ALA A 662 -0.47 -58.26 37.63
N ALA A 663 -0.07 -57.79 38.82
CA ALA A 663 0.84 -58.48 39.72
C ALA A 663 0.25 -59.82 40.19
N TYR A 664 -1.00 -59.82 40.66
CA TYR A 664 -1.69 -61.03 41.10
C TYR A 664 -1.96 -62.01 39.94
N ALA A 665 -2.31 -61.51 38.76
CA ALA A 665 -2.45 -62.33 37.56
C ALA A 665 -1.11 -62.98 37.16
N HIS A 666 -0.01 -62.22 37.23
CA HIS A 666 1.34 -62.72 36.95
C HIS A 666 1.78 -63.78 37.95
N LEU A 667 1.52 -63.58 39.24
CA LEU A 667 1.79 -64.57 40.29
C LEU A 667 0.99 -65.85 40.06
N SER A 668 -0.32 -65.73 39.83
CA SER A 668 -1.22 -66.85 39.55
C SER A 668 -0.75 -67.66 38.34
N ASN A 669 -0.52 -66.99 37.20
CA ASN A 669 -0.05 -67.65 35.97
C ASN A 669 1.35 -68.25 36.13
N SER A 670 2.27 -67.57 36.83
CA SER A 670 3.63 -68.08 37.04
C SER A 670 3.67 -69.26 37.99
N LEU A 671 2.82 -69.30 39.02
CA LEU A 671 2.66 -70.49 39.87
C LEU A 671 2.17 -71.69 39.06
N LEU A 672 1.22 -71.49 38.16
CA LEU A 672 0.76 -72.57 37.28
C LEU A 672 1.83 -72.98 36.26
N ASP A 673 2.41 -72.02 35.55
CA ASP A 673 3.28 -72.31 34.41
C ASP A 673 4.69 -72.74 34.86
N ARG A 674 5.34 -71.98 35.74
CA ARG A 674 6.71 -72.32 36.18
C ARG A 674 6.74 -73.46 37.19
N GLN A 675 5.89 -73.42 38.21
CA GLN A 675 5.98 -74.39 39.30
C GLN A 675 5.24 -75.68 38.96
N VAL A 676 4.01 -75.61 38.45
CA VAL A 676 3.23 -76.83 38.14
C VAL A 676 3.57 -77.42 36.76
N LEU A 677 3.78 -76.61 35.71
CA LEU A 677 4.00 -77.10 34.35
C LEU A 677 5.48 -77.26 33.93
N ASP A 678 6.41 -76.51 34.50
CA ASP A 678 7.84 -76.60 34.11
C ASP A 678 8.76 -77.27 35.15
N ALA A 679 8.57 -77.04 36.46
CA ALA A 679 9.58 -77.38 37.48
C ALA A 679 9.79 -78.90 37.72
N SER A 680 8.75 -79.74 37.64
CA SER A 680 8.88 -81.18 37.92
C SER A 680 8.23 -82.08 36.85
N PRO A 681 8.85 -83.22 36.48
CA PRO A 681 8.23 -84.21 35.59
C PRO A 681 7.10 -85.02 36.25
N HIS A 682 6.96 -84.91 37.58
CA HIS A 682 6.02 -85.67 38.40
C HIS A 682 5.22 -84.73 39.30
N ALA A 683 3.91 -84.95 39.38
CA ALA A 683 3.02 -84.25 40.32
C ALA A 683 2.18 -85.28 41.09
N THR A 684 1.83 -84.97 42.32
CA THR A 684 0.95 -85.78 43.18
C THR A 684 -0.18 -84.92 43.74
N LEU A 685 -1.28 -85.55 44.15
CA LEU A 685 -2.45 -84.86 44.71
C LEU A 685 -2.12 -83.98 45.94
N PRO A 686 -1.30 -84.42 46.92
CA PRO A 686 -0.94 -83.58 48.07
C PRO A 686 -0.08 -82.37 47.68
N GLY A 687 0.82 -82.52 46.68
CA GLY A 687 1.63 -81.41 46.19
C GLY A 687 0.80 -80.33 45.48
N LEU A 688 -0.23 -80.74 44.72
CA LEU A 688 -1.19 -79.80 44.11
C LEU A 688 -2.10 -79.13 45.15
N GLN A 689 -2.43 -79.81 46.25
CA GLN A 689 -3.17 -79.22 47.36
C GLN A 689 -2.38 -78.11 48.06
N THR A 690 -1.06 -78.26 48.24
CA THR A 690 -0.20 -77.19 48.79
C THR A 690 -0.21 -75.94 47.90
N VAL A 691 -0.13 -76.10 46.57
CA VAL A 691 -0.24 -74.98 45.62
C VAL A 691 -1.64 -74.34 45.66
N LEU A 692 -2.68 -75.13 45.89
CA LEU A 692 -4.06 -74.63 46.02
C LEU A 692 -4.23 -73.79 47.28
N VAL A 693 -3.67 -74.22 48.43
CA VAL A 693 -3.66 -73.44 49.68
C VAL A 693 -2.96 -72.08 49.49
N ASP A 694 -1.86 -72.08 48.75
CA ASP A 694 -1.12 -70.86 48.40
C ASP A 694 -1.92 -69.92 47.46
N ILE A 695 -2.65 -70.48 46.49
CA ILE A 695 -3.56 -69.71 45.62
C ILE A 695 -4.75 -69.18 46.42
N GLU A 696 -5.30 -69.94 47.38
CA GLU A 696 -6.37 -69.47 48.25
C GLU A 696 -5.92 -68.30 49.13
N TYR A 697 -4.70 -68.35 49.67
CA TYR A 697 -4.10 -67.23 50.39
C TYR A 697 -3.99 -65.98 49.50
N LEU A 698 -3.50 -66.13 48.26
CA LEU A 698 -3.44 -65.02 47.30
C LEU A 698 -4.83 -64.46 46.94
N THR A 699 -5.86 -65.30 46.83
CA THR A 699 -7.23 -64.84 46.55
C THR A 699 -7.83 -64.04 47.70
N LEU A 700 -7.55 -64.42 48.95
CA LEU A 700 -8.01 -63.70 50.13
C LEU A 700 -7.35 -62.31 50.22
N ARG A 701 -6.04 -62.23 49.95
CA ARG A 701 -5.30 -60.96 49.94
C ARG A 701 -5.69 -60.06 48.75
N ALA A 702 -5.93 -60.63 47.58
CA ALA A 702 -6.44 -59.89 46.43
C ALA A 702 -7.83 -59.28 46.67
N ALA A 703 -8.70 -59.97 47.45
CA ALA A 703 -10.00 -59.44 47.83
C ALA A 703 -9.90 -58.25 48.80
N GLU A 704 -8.94 -58.28 49.72
CA GLU A 704 -8.63 -57.14 50.61
C GLU A 704 -8.12 -55.93 49.82
N ASP A 705 -7.32 -56.15 48.77
CA ASP A 705 -6.72 -55.09 47.94
C ASP A 705 -7.66 -54.62 46.81
N SER A 706 -8.95 -54.98 46.85
CA SER A 706 -10.00 -54.58 45.89
C SER A 706 -9.75 -55.01 44.42
N VAL A 707 -9.08 -56.14 44.22
CA VAL A 707 -8.76 -56.69 42.90
C VAL A 707 -9.83 -57.71 42.47
N PRO A 708 -10.28 -57.71 41.20
CA PRO A 708 -11.22 -58.72 40.72
C PRO A 708 -10.60 -60.13 40.77
N LEU A 709 -11.32 -61.06 41.41
CA LEU A 709 -10.93 -62.48 41.55
C LEU A 709 -10.85 -63.24 40.21
N THR A 710 -11.23 -62.59 39.10
CA THR A 710 -11.20 -63.14 37.75
C THR A 710 -9.81 -63.56 37.31
N ALA A 711 -8.77 -62.91 37.81
CA ALA A 711 -7.37 -63.23 37.53
C ALA A 711 -6.94 -64.62 38.04
N PHE A 712 -7.64 -65.17 39.04
CA PHE A 712 -7.33 -66.48 39.64
C PHE A 712 -8.24 -67.60 39.14
N HIS A 713 -9.31 -67.29 38.39
CA HIS A 713 -10.23 -68.31 37.90
C HIS A 713 -9.57 -69.38 37.01
N PRO A 714 -8.66 -69.07 36.07
CA PRO A 714 -8.05 -70.09 35.21
C PRO A 714 -7.25 -71.11 36.00
N THR A 715 -6.48 -70.67 36.99
CA THR A 715 -5.56 -71.50 37.79
C THR A 715 -6.33 -72.26 38.88
N ARG A 716 -7.24 -71.57 39.57
CA ARG A 716 -8.11 -72.18 40.60
C ARG A 716 -9.04 -73.22 40.01
N GLN A 717 -9.77 -72.90 38.93
CA GLN A 717 -10.68 -73.86 38.31
C GLN A 717 -9.94 -75.07 37.74
N LEU A 718 -8.71 -74.88 37.23
CA LEU A 718 -7.88 -75.97 36.73
C LEU A 718 -7.45 -76.93 37.84
N LEU A 719 -7.00 -76.39 38.98
CA LEU A 719 -6.59 -77.19 40.13
C LEU A 719 -7.79 -77.82 40.85
N ASP A 720 -8.91 -77.10 40.98
CA ASP A 720 -10.16 -77.59 41.59
C ASP A 720 -10.73 -78.79 40.81
N VAL A 721 -10.68 -78.79 39.47
CA VAL A 721 -11.13 -79.92 38.64
C VAL A 721 -10.34 -81.19 38.92
N ILE A 722 -9.05 -81.05 39.23
CA ILE A 722 -8.14 -82.17 39.52
C ILE A 722 -8.30 -82.64 40.96
N VAL A 723 -8.34 -81.71 41.92
CA VAL A 723 -8.42 -82.00 43.35
C VAL A 723 -9.78 -82.58 43.75
N LEU A 724 -10.87 -82.13 43.12
CA LEU A 724 -12.23 -82.63 43.36
C LEU A 724 -12.60 -83.87 42.51
N ASP A 725 -11.66 -84.39 41.71
CA ASP A 725 -11.84 -85.57 40.85
C ASP A 725 -12.97 -85.44 39.81
N LYS A 726 -13.17 -84.23 39.24
CA LYS A 726 -14.27 -83.89 38.32
C LYS A 726 -13.87 -83.81 36.84
N VAL A 727 -12.75 -84.44 36.48
CA VAL A 727 -12.20 -84.44 35.11
C VAL A 727 -13.19 -85.07 34.10
N ALA A 728 -13.93 -86.10 34.50
CA ALA A 728 -14.97 -86.72 33.68
C ALA A 728 -16.17 -85.80 33.43
N GLU A 729 -16.60 -85.02 34.44
CA GLU A 729 -17.68 -84.04 34.32
C GLU A 729 -17.29 -82.91 33.36
N TYR A 730 -16.04 -82.44 33.45
CA TYR A 730 -15.49 -81.42 32.56
C TYR A 730 -15.37 -81.89 31.09
N THR A 731 -14.92 -83.13 30.86
CA THR A 731 -14.82 -83.71 29.50
C THR A 731 -16.19 -83.93 28.85
N MET A 732 -17.18 -84.38 29.62
CA MET A 732 -18.56 -84.49 29.14
C MET A 732 -19.15 -83.11 28.79
N LEU A 733 -18.95 -82.10 29.66
CA LEU A 733 -19.45 -80.75 29.42
C LEU A 733 -18.80 -80.06 28.21
N LEU A 734 -17.53 -80.36 27.92
CA LEU A 734 -16.84 -79.92 26.70
C LEU A 734 -17.40 -80.56 25.42
N GLN A 735 -17.84 -81.83 25.48
CA GLN A 735 -18.46 -82.53 24.34
C GLN A 735 -19.86 -82.00 24.03
N THR A 736 -20.65 -81.67 25.05
CA THR A 736 -22.07 -81.32 24.89
C THR A 736 -22.33 -79.89 24.44
N GLY A 737 -21.36 -78.98 24.57
CA GLY A 737 -21.46 -77.59 24.10
C GLY A 737 -22.62 -76.78 24.69
N LYS A 738 -22.36 -76.03 25.78
CA LYS A 738 -23.28 -75.10 26.49
C LYS A 738 -24.67 -75.67 26.86
N LEU A 739 -24.95 -75.79 28.17
CA LEU A 739 -26.33 -75.77 28.67
C LEU A 739 -26.90 -74.33 28.56
N PRO A 740 -28.22 -74.17 28.32
CA PRO A 740 -28.85 -72.85 28.26
C PRO A 740 -29.03 -72.29 29.66
N GLY A 741 -28.45 -71.10 29.93
CA GLY A 741 -28.88 -70.24 31.04
C GLY A 741 -28.14 -70.34 32.39
N GLY A 742 -26.84 -70.62 32.44
CA GLY A 742 -26.09 -70.54 33.70
C GLY A 742 -24.60 -70.27 33.51
N GLU A 743 -24.01 -69.50 34.42
CA GLU A 743 -22.57 -69.26 34.49
C GLU A 743 -21.80 -70.58 34.48
N TRP A 744 -20.86 -70.71 33.55
CA TRP A 744 -20.08 -71.92 33.37
C TRP A 744 -19.00 -71.99 34.47
N LYS A 745 -19.21 -72.87 35.47
CA LYS A 745 -18.34 -73.01 36.66
C LYS A 745 -16.85 -73.29 36.36
N TRP A 746 -16.53 -73.80 35.17
CA TRP A 746 -15.16 -74.13 34.72
C TRP A 746 -14.81 -73.44 33.39
N SER A 747 -15.41 -72.28 33.10
CA SER A 747 -15.24 -71.58 31.82
C SER A 747 -13.84 -71.04 31.54
N ALA A 748 -13.05 -70.85 32.60
CA ALA A 748 -11.72 -70.25 32.52
C ALA A 748 -10.61 -71.31 32.41
N VAL A 749 -10.94 -72.60 32.43
CA VAL A 749 -9.95 -73.69 32.37
C VAL A 749 -9.38 -73.83 30.96
N GLU A 750 -8.06 -73.71 30.82
CA GLU A 750 -7.38 -73.99 29.57
C GLU A 750 -7.20 -75.51 29.37
N PRO A 751 -7.84 -76.12 28.37
CA PRO A 751 -7.83 -77.58 28.22
C PRO A 751 -6.43 -78.15 27.93
N ARG A 752 -5.55 -77.37 27.29
CA ARG A 752 -4.18 -77.80 26.98
C ARG A 752 -3.31 -77.90 28.24
N LYS A 753 -3.41 -76.93 29.14
CA LYS A 753 -2.71 -76.96 30.44
C LYS A 753 -3.23 -78.11 31.31
N LEU A 754 -4.53 -78.40 31.27
CA LEU A 754 -5.11 -79.57 31.96
C LEU A 754 -4.55 -80.92 31.46
N VAL A 755 -4.36 -81.09 30.16
CA VAL A 755 -3.72 -82.30 29.61
C VAL A 755 -2.29 -82.48 30.14
N GLN A 756 -1.53 -81.38 30.22
CA GLN A 756 -0.13 -81.41 30.70
C GLN A 756 -0.05 -81.78 32.18
N VAL A 757 -0.92 -81.22 33.03
CA VAL A 757 -0.96 -81.59 34.45
C VAL A 757 -1.40 -83.05 34.64
N LEU A 758 -2.39 -83.54 33.87
CA LEU A 758 -2.83 -84.94 33.91
C LEU A 758 -1.72 -85.91 33.43
N GLU A 759 -0.92 -85.51 32.45
CA GLU A 759 0.26 -86.29 32.02
C GLU A 759 1.30 -86.42 33.12
N LYS A 760 1.52 -85.37 33.91
CA LYS A 760 2.44 -85.40 35.07
C LYS A 760 1.90 -86.24 36.23
N LEU A 761 0.58 -86.22 36.47
CA LEU A 761 -0.08 -87.05 37.49
C LEU A 761 -0.10 -88.54 37.09
N ALA A 762 -0.17 -88.85 35.80
CA ALA A 762 -0.11 -90.22 35.30
C ALA A 762 1.30 -90.83 35.43
N ARG A 763 2.35 -90.00 35.36
CA ARG A 763 3.75 -90.40 35.57
C ARG A 763 4.10 -90.33 37.06
N GLY A 764 3.68 -91.30 37.86
CA GLY A 764 4.00 -91.37 39.29
C GLY A 764 5.51 -91.48 39.59
N ARG A 765 5.93 -91.10 40.81
CA ARG A 765 7.35 -91.15 41.25
C ARG A 765 7.87 -92.60 41.17
N GLY A 766 8.91 -92.84 40.37
CA GLY A 766 9.58 -94.14 40.24
C GLY A 766 9.06 -95.07 39.13
N GLY A 767 8.18 -94.60 38.24
CA GLY A 767 7.69 -95.43 37.11
C GLY A 767 6.75 -96.57 37.52
N ALA A 768 6.36 -96.64 38.80
CA ALA A 768 5.34 -97.56 39.28
C ALA A 768 3.97 -97.13 38.73
N VAL A 769 3.35 -98.02 37.96
CA VAL A 769 1.99 -97.84 37.45
C VAL A 769 1.01 -98.06 38.61
N THR A 770 0.61 -96.98 39.27
CA THR A 770 -0.49 -97.00 40.25
C THR A 770 -1.84 -97.08 39.53
N GLU A 771 -2.85 -97.73 40.14
CA GLU A 771 -4.23 -97.76 39.58
C GLU A 771 -4.77 -96.35 39.31
N GLU A 772 -4.42 -95.39 40.18
CA GLU A 772 -4.71 -93.98 40.01
C GLU A 772 -4.03 -93.37 38.78
N GLY A 773 -2.77 -93.76 38.49
CA GLY A 773 -2.04 -93.32 37.29
C GLY A 773 -2.69 -93.81 36.00
N LEU A 774 -3.15 -95.07 35.96
CA LEU A 774 -3.89 -95.62 34.82
C LEU A 774 -5.24 -94.93 34.60
N ARG A 775 -5.95 -94.59 35.68
CA ARG A 775 -7.20 -93.84 35.62
C ARG A 775 -6.99 -92.44 35.04
N ARG A 776 -5.98 -91.71 35.53
CA ARG A 776 -5.63 -90.37 35.01
C ARG A 776 -5.16 -90.40 33.56
N GLN A 777 -4.48 -91.47 33.13
CA GLN A 777 -4.10 -91.67 31.73
C GLN A 777 -5.31 -91.88 30.81
N ARG A 778 -6.33 -92.64 31.23
CA ARG A 778 -7.59 -92.78 30.49
C ARG A 778 -8.36 -91.46 30.39
N GLU A 779 -8.43 -90.71 31.50
CA GLU A 779 -9.05 -89.38 31.54
C GLU A 779 -8.35 -88.39 30.59
N ARG A 780 -7.01 -88.44 30.53
CA ARG A 780 -6.21 -87.68 29.54
C ARG A 780 -6.58 -88.06 28.11
N GLU A 781 -6.58 -89.35 27.77
CA GLU A 781 -6.89 -89.80 26.40
C GLU A 781 -8.29 -89.41 25.97
N ALA A 782 -9.27 -89.46 26.88
CA ALA A 782 -10.63 -88.98 26.64
C ALA A 782 -10.63 -87.46 26.35
N LEU A 783 -9.90 -86.67 27.14
CA LEU A 783 -9.83 -85.22 26.98
C LEU A 783 -9.11 -84.82 25.67
N VAL A 784 -8.04 -85.51 25.28
CA VAL A 784 -7.33 -85.30 24.00
C VAL A 784 -8.23 -85.64 22.80
N ARG A 785 -8.98 -86.74 22.86
CA ARG A 785 -9.96 -87.09 21.81
C ARG A 785 -11.02 -86.00 21.64
N VAL A 786 -11.55 -85.47 22.76
CA VAL A 786 -12.54 -84.39 22.75
C VAL A 786 -11.95 -83.11 22.16
N LEU A 787 -10.74 -82.72 22.54
CA LEU A 787 -10.09 -81.53 21.98
C LEU A 787 -9.83 -81.62 20.47
N GLY A 788 -9.48 -82.81 19.96
CA GLY A 788 -9.37 -83.06 18.52
C GLY A 788 -10.70 -82.85 17.78
N THR A 789 -11.82 -83.28 18.36
CA THR A 789 -13.15 -83.10 17.78
C THR A 789 -13.70 -81.67 17.88
N VAL A 790 -13.33 -80.92 18.92
CA VAL A 790 -13.74 -79.52 19.11
C VAL A 790 -12.90 -78.56 18.27
N GLY A 791 -11.61 -78.85 18.05
CA GLY A 791 -10.72 -78.06 17.19
C GLY A 791 -11.15 -78.03 15.72
N MET A 792 -11.72 -79.13 15.21
CA MET A 792 -12.30 -79.20 13.87
C MET A 792 -13.61 -78.39 13.70
N ARG A 793 -14.27 -77.98 14.78
CA ARG A 793 -15.52 -77.18 14.73
C ARG A 793 -15.30 -75.66 14.75
N ARG A 794 -14.06 -75.19 14.94
CA ARG A 794 -13.71 -73.75 15.04
C ARG A 794 -12.76 -73.24 13.95
N SER A 795 -12.45 -74.04 12.93
CA SER A 795 -11.77 -73.59 11.70
C SER A 795 -12.77 -73.16 10.63
#